data_AF-A0A9D9QCF6-F1
#
_entry.id   AF-A0A9D9QCF6-F1
#
_cell.length_a   1.000
_cell.length_b   1.000
_cell.length_c   1.000
_cell.angle_alpha   90.00
_cell.angle_beta   90.00
_cell.angle_gamma   90.00
#
_symmetry.space_group_name_H-M   'P 1'
#
loop_
_entity.id
_entity.type
_entity.pdbx_description
1 polymer ?
#
loop_
_entity_poly.entity_id
_entity_poly.type
_entity_poly.pdbx_seq_one_letter_code
_entity_poly.pdbx_strand_id
1 'polypeptide(L)'
;MNYRNLTADEIRQLQAQACLASDWTKVLVAERFTPDYIISTRFYGDIRLGVFETEFELAGGIRKHAGLYHTTLSNVEIGDNCCIENVKNYIANYRIGHDTFIENVDIILTDGVSSFGNGVEVAVLNETGGREVMIYDRLSAHEAYMMALYRHKPELVARMREIIGAYTAQVSSAVGVIGDHVTIADSGYIKNVKVSEYTKIEGASRLKNGSINGNKTAPVHIGVNVIGDDFIICSGSRVEDGVTFSRCFIGQSCRLGHGYSASDSLFFANCQGENGEACAIFAGPYTVTHHKSTLLIAGMFSFMNAGSGSNQSNHMYKLGPIHQGIMERGAKTASDSYILWPAKIGAFSLVMGRHVAHQDTSNLPFYYIIEQKGTTYIVPAANLKSVGTIRDSKKWPKRDGRQDPEKLDFVNFNLLSPYTMQKVLHGIDILKGLQDASGKLSEEYAFQSGIIKRSALENGLRYYNLVLDKFLGNSIISRIQKSGASSFAELQAAFAPDSETGTGNWVDVAGLLAPQDSIKALIRDIIDGTVDSTAGIAARLADLHANYYDYEWNWAYGAVRDHYGVDLCNVSPETLHGLLRRWRDSVVSMDEMLYDDAHKEFSLSFMTGFGVDGGQTTMRRDFEQVRGSSFENDPFVMSIKDHITAKTALYSSVTSLLDNLK
;
A
#
# COMPACT_ATOMS: atom_id res chain seq x y z
N MET A 1 -0.26 22.45 -32.62
CA MET A 1 -1.26 22.89 -33.61
C MET A 1 -0.90 24.27 -34.12
N ASN A 2 -1.10 24.56 -35.41
CA ASN A 2 -1.05 25.93 -35.92
C ASN A 2 -2.42 26.57 -35.66
N TYR A 3 -2.41 27.78 -35.12
CA TYR A 3 -3.61 28.54 -34.83
C TYR A 3 -3.70 29.76 -35.74
N ARG A 4 -4.91 30.07 -36.20
CA ARG A 4 -5.25 31.26 -37.00
C ARG A 4 -6.28 32.12 -36.30
N ASN A 5 -6.41 33.36 -36.73
CA ASN A 5 -7.54 34.21 -36.33
C ASN A 5 -8.84 33.67 -36.94
N LEU A 6 -9.95 33.95 -36.25
CA LEU A 6 -11.28 33.80 -36.82
C LEU A 6 -11.45 34.72 -38.03
N THR A 7 -12.13 34.21 -39.05
CA THR A 7 -12.59 34.98 -40.20
C THR A 7 -13.83 35.81 -39.82
N ALA A 8 -14.15 36.83 -40.63
CA ALA A 8 -15.34 37.65 -40.41
C ALA A 8 -16.64 36.84 -40.50
N ASP A 9 -16.69 35.79 -41.33
CA ASP A 9 -17.85 34.90 -41.45
C ASP A 9 -18.04 34.04 -40.20
N GLU A 10 -16.96 33.47 -39.69
CA GLU A 10 -17.00 32.68 -38.45
C GLU A 10 -17.43 33.53 -37.26
N ILE A 11 -16.94 34.78 -37.14
CA ILE A 11 -17.37 35.70 -36.07
C ILE A 11 -18.87 35.98 -36.17
N ARG A 12 -19.40 36.26 -37.37
CA ARG A 12 -20.83 36.51 -37.57
C ARG A 12 -21.68 35.29 -37.20
N GLN A 13 -21.24 34.09 -37.56
CA GLN A 13 -21.92 32.85 -37.21
C GLN A 13 -21.92 32.62 -35.69
N LEU A 14 -20.78 32.81 -35.01
CA LEU A 14 -20.69 32.71 -33.55
C LEU A 14 -21.62 33.70 -32.84
N GLN A 15 -21.68 34.95 -33.32
CA GLN A 15 -22.61 35.96 -32.80
C GLN A 15 -24.08 35.55 -32.98
N ALA A 16 -24.45 35.00 -34.15
CA ALA A 16 -25.79 34.48 -34.41
C ALA A 16 -26.15 33.29 -33.50
N GLN A 17 -25.15 32.50 -33.11
CA GLN A 17 -25.26 31.41 -32.14
C GLN A 17 -25.21 31.90 -30.67
N ALA A 18 -25.44 33.19 -30.43
CA ALA A 18 -25.45 33.85 -29.12
C ALA A 18 -24.10 33.81 -28.38
N CYS A 19 -22.98 33.68 -29.10
CA CYS A 19 -21.65 33.77 -28.51
C CYS A 19 -21.18 35.22 -28.41
N LEU A 20 -20.38 35.49 -27.37
CA LEU A 20 -19.82 36.82 -27.10
C LEU A 20 -18.31 36.69 -26.85
N ALA A 21 -17.53 37.64 -27.32
CA ALA A 21 -16.13 37.77 -26.95
C ALA A 21 -15.85 39.20 -26.48
N SER A 22 -15.04 39.33 -25.44
CA SER A 22 -14.50 40.64 -25.02
C SER A 22 -13.59 41.24 -26.09
N ASP A 23 -12.85 40.40 -26.83
CA ASP A 23 -12.01 40.77 -27.96
C ASP A 23 -11.86 39.55 -28.89
N TRP A 24 -12.46 39.58 -30.08
CA TRP A 24 -12.39 38.48 -31.04
C TRP A 24 -10.97 38.24 -31.58
N THR A 25 -10.06 39.22 -31.51
CA THR A 25 -8.67 39.06 -31.96
C THR A 25 -7.84 38.15 -31.03
N LYS A 26 -8.35 37.90 -29.82
CA LYS A 26 -7.75 36.98 -28.85
C LYS A 26 -8.30 35.56 -28.92
N VAL A 27 -9.27 35.32 -29.81
CA VAL A 27 -9.82 33.98 -30.05
C VAL A 27 -9.13 33.40 -31.28
N LEU A 28 -8.24 32.45 -31.03
CA LEU A 28 -7.49 31.73 -32.05
C LEU A 28 -8.04 30.32 -32.22
N VAL A 29 -8.09 29.84 -33.46
CA VAL A 29 -8.69 28.55 -33.80
C VAL A 29 -7.77 27.71 -34.66
N ALA A 30 -7.89 26.38 -34.58
CA ALA A 30 -7.18 25.45 -35.45
C ALA A 30 -7.52 25.71 -36.93
N GLU A 31 -6.62 25.34 -37.84
CA GLU A 31 -6.80 25.59 -39.29
C GLU A 31 -8.14 25.05 -39.84
N ARG A 32 -8.52 23.83 -39.42
CA ARG A 32 -9.74 23.12 -39.86
C ARG A 32 -10.97 23.42 -38.99
N PHE A 33 -10.91 24.43 -38.13
CA PHE A 33 -12.02 24.80 -37.25
C PHE A 33 -13.29 25.16 -38.04
N THR A 34 -14.45 24.73 -37.52
CA THR A 34 -15.76 25.26 -37.90
C THR A 34 -16.53 25.73 -36.65
N PRO A 35 -17.30 26.82 -36.74
CA PRO A 35 -18.05 27.37 -35.61
C PRO A 35 -19.40 26.68 -35.34
N ASP A 36 -19.75 25.62 -36.08
CA ASP A 36 -21.10 25.01 -36.11
C ASP A 36 -21.59 24.52 -34.75
N TYR A 37 -20.67 24.09 -33.89
CA TYR A 37 -20.96 23.46 -32.61
C TYR A 37 -20.57 24.32 -31.40
N ILE A 38 -20.65 25.64 -31.55
CA ILE A 38 -20.34 26.61 -30.48
C ILE A 38 -21.54 27.51 -30.23
N ILE A 39 -22.27 27.26 -29.15
CA ILE A 39 -23.56 27.90 -28.88
C ILE A 39 -23.54 28.55 -27.49
N SER A 40 -24.02 29.79 -27.41
CA SER A 40 -24.16 30.54 -26.15
C SER A 40 -22.89 30.57 -25.30
N THR A 41 -21.73 30.70 -25.96
CA THR A 41 -20.42 30.68 -25.29
C THR A 41 -19.85 32.09 -25.13
N ARG A 42 -19.26 32.39 -23.97
CA ARG A 42 -18.62 33.68 -23.69
C ARG A 42 -17.10 33.54 -23.57
N PHE A 43 -16.36 34.35 -24.31
CA PHE A 43 -14.90 34.32 -24.39
C PHE A 43 -14.26 35.55 -23.75
N TYR A 44 -13.36 35.32 -22.80
CA TYR A 44 -12.58 36.34 -22.12
C TYR A 44 -11.08 36.04 -22.21
N GLY A 45 -10.27 37.10 -22.43
CA GLY A 45 -8.82 36.94 -22.51
C GLY A 45 -8.36 36.08 -23.69
N ASP A 46 -7.27 35.33 -23.50
CA ASP A 46 -6.64 34.56 -24.59
C ASP A 46 -7.30 33.18 -24.74
N ILE A 47 -7.95 32.94 -25.88
CA ILE A 47 -8.67 31.70 -26.15
C ILE A 47 -8.03 30.97 -27.34
N ARG A 48 -7.84 29.65 -27.19
CA ARG A 48 -7.39 28.77 -28.27
C ARG A 48 -8.32 27.58 -28.39
N LEU A 49 -8.87 27.33 -29.58
CA LEU A 49 -9.82 26.24 -29.83
C LEU A 49 -9.30 25.27 -30.89
N GLY A 50 -9.38 23.97 -30.59
CA GLY A 50 -9.19 22.87 -31.54
C GLY A 50 -10.38 22.71 -32.49
N VAL A 51 -10.48 21.54 -33.13
CA VAL A 51 -11.62 21.17 -33.97
C VAL A 51 -12.73 20.46 -33.16
N PHE A 52 -13.94 20.41 -33.69
CA PHE A 52 -15.09 19.71 -33.08
C PHE A 52 -15.72 18.80 -34.13
N GLU A 53 -15.16 17.60 -34.34
CA GLU A 53 -15.51 16.72 -35.48
C GLU A 53 -16.17 15.40 -35.05
N THR A 54 -16.19 15.09 -33.75
CA THR A 54 -16.60 13.78 -33.22
C THR A 54 -17.84 13.86 -32.34
N GLU A 55 -18.38 12.69 -32.00
CA GLU A 55 -19.47 12.52 -31.04
C GLU A 55 -19.04 11.64 -29.86
N PHE A 56 -19.57 11.93 -28.69
CA PHE A 56 -19.48 11.13 -27.48
C PHE A 56 -20.73 10.24 -27.35
N GLU A 57 -20.52 8.95 -27.13
CA GLU A 57 -21.58 8.01 -26.79
C GLU A 57 -21.69 7.87 -25.27
N LEU A 58 -22.84 8.29 -24.72
CA LEU A 58 -23.13 8.28 -23.29
C LEU A 58 -24.02 7.09 -22.93
N ALA A 59 -24.10 6.81 -21.62
CA ALA A 59 -24.98 5.76 -21.10
C ALA A 59 -26.44 5.96 -21.59
N GLY A 60 -27.11 4.85 -21.92
CA GLY A 60 -28.45 4.88 -22.50
C GLY A 60 -28.49 5.13 -24.02
N GLY A 61 -27.34 5.20 -24.70
CA GLY A 61 -27.25 5.33 -26.16
C GLY A 61 -27.43 6.76 -26.67
N ILE A 62 -27.37 7.75 -25.77
CA ILE A 62 -27.38 9.16 -26.14
C ILE A 62 -26.06 9.50 -26.82
N ARG A 63 -26.13 10.23 -27.94
CA ARG A 63 -24.95 10.79 -28.61
C ARG A 63 -24.94 12.30 -28.45
N LYS A 64 -23.79 12.83 -28.05
CA LYS A 64 -23.55 14.27 -27.97
C LYS A 64 -22.40 14.64 -28.87
N HIS A 65 -22.58 15.69 -29.67
CA HIS A 65 -21.52 16.18 -30.53
C HIS A 65 -20.47 16.94 -29.70
N ALA A 66 -19.20 16.85 -30.07
CA ALA A 66 -18.14 17.70 -29.54
C ALA A 66 -18.47 19.17 -29.84
N GLY A 67 -18.21 20.07 -28.90
CA GLY A 67 -18.60 21.47 -29.02
C GLY A 67 -18.58 22.21 -27.69
N LEU A 68 -18.92 23.49 -27.76
CA LEU A 68 -19.02 24.37 -26.60
C LEU A 68 -20.46 24.87 -26.47
N TYR A 69 -21.11 24.54 -25.36
CA TYR A 69 -22.53 24.82 -25.17
C TYR A 69 -22.77 25.46 -23.80
N HIS A 70 -23.32 26.68 -23.78
CA HIS A 70 -23.68 27.37 -22.53
C HIS A 70 -22.52 27.44 -21.52
N THR A 71 -21.38 27.97 -21.95
CA THR A 71 -20.16 28.05 -21.13
C THR A 71 -19.52 29.43 -21.18
N THR A 72 -18.79 29.78 -20.12
CA THR A 72 -17.94 30.98 -20.06
C THR A 72 -16.49 30.55 -19.88
N LEU A 73 -15.63 31.00 -20.78
CA LEU A 73 -14.21 30.63 -20.83
C LEU A 73 -13.34 31.88 -20.68
N SER A 74 -12.30 31.80 -19.85
CA SER A 74 -11.33 32.88 -19.65
C SER A 74 -9.89 32.38 -19.65
N ASN A 75 -9.05 32.82 -20.60
CA ASN A 75 -7.67 32.34 -20.73
C ASN A 75 -7.57 30.79 -20.84
N VAL A 76 -8.30 30.20 -21.80
CA VAL A 76 -8.42 28.74 -21.94
C VAL A 76 -7.92 28.28 -23.31
N GLU A 77 -7.17 27.19 -23.31
CA GLU A 77 -6.81 26.44 -24.50
C GLU A 77 -7.52 25.10 -24.48
N ILE A 78 -8.27 24.79 -25.54
CA ILE A 78 -9.10 23.58 -25.68
C ILE A 78 -8.59 22.80 -26.88
N GLY A 79 -8.22 21.54 -26.66
CA GLY A 79 -7.80 20.62 -27.70
C GLY A 79 -8.96 20.15 -28.59
N ASP A 80 -8.61 19.42 -29.64
CA ASP A 80 -9.58 18.79 -30.54
C ASP A 80 -10.61 17.92 -29.79
N ASN A 81 -11.83 17.92 -30.32
CA ASN A 81 -12.91 17.00 -30.01
C ASN A 81 -13.38 17.03 -28.55
N CYS A 82 -13.24 18.18 -27.88
CA CYS A 82 -13.82 18.35 -26.55
C CYS A 82 -15.32 18.63 -26.61
N CYS A 83 -16.07 18.12 -25.64
CA CYS A 83 -17.42 18.57 -25.35
C CYS A 83 -17.42 19.32 -24.01
N ILE A 84 -17.74 20.62 -24.02
CA ILE A 84 -17.88 21.42 -22.81
C ILE A 84 -19.27 22.03 -22.79
N GLU A 85 -20.11 21.55 -21.88
CA GLU A 85 -21.52 21.88 -21.83
C GLU A 85 -21.98 22.26 -20.42
N ASN A 86 -22.83 23.29 -20.31
CA ASN A 86 -23.49 23.69 -19.06
C ASN A 86 -22.51 24.00 -17.92
N VAL A 87 -21.54 24.89 -18.18
CA VAL A 87 -20.69 25.44 -17.12
C VAL A 87 -21.40 26.64 -16.49
N LYS A 88 -21.87 26.49 -15.26
CA LYS A 88 -22.74 27.49 -14.62
C LYS A 88 -22.06 28.83 -14.38
N ASN A 89 -20.81 28.82 -13.89
CA ASN A 89 -20.00 30.02 -13.75
C ASN A 89 -19.02 30.14 -14.92
N TYR A 90 -17.81 29.59 -14.79
CA TYR A 90 -16.78 29.70 -15.81
C TYR A 90 -15.68 28.65 -15.67
N ILE A 91 -14.93 28.47 -16.75
CA ILE A 91 -13.61 27.83 -16.76
C ILE A 91 -12.53 28.93 -16.95
N ALA A 92 -11.53 28.98 -16.07
CA ALA A 92 -10.49 30.00 -16.16
C ALA A 92 -9.05 29.48 -15.95
N ASN A 93 -8.13 29.94 -16.81
CA ASN A 93 -6.69 29.65 -16.75
C ASN A 93 -6.38 28.14 -16.82
N TYR A 94 -6.86 27.48 -17.89
CA TYR A 94 -6.67 26.05 -18.10
C TYR A 94 -6.23 25.70 -19.53
N ARG A 95 -5.45 24.64 -19.65
CA ARG A 95 -5.28 23.87 -20.89
C ARG A 95 -6.07 22.57 -20.76
N ILE A 96 -6.92 22.28 -21.73
CA ILE A 96 -7.79 21.12 -21.78
C ILE A 96 -7.39 20.26 -22.98
N GLY A 97 -7.02 19.01 -22.71
CA GLY A 97 -6.57 18.02 -23.69
C GLY A 97 -7.70 17.49 -24.57
N HIS A 98 -7.33 16.68 -25.55
CA HIS A 98 -8.21 16.16 -26.58
C HIS A 98 -9.28 15.22 -26.04
N ASP A 99 -10.38 15.09 -26.78
CA ASP A 99 -11.43 14.09 -26.52
C ASP A 99 -11.96 14.13 -25.07
N THR A 100 -11.97 15.34 -24.48
CA THR A 100 -12.36 15.58 -23.10
C THR A 100 -13.83 15.97 -23.01
N PHE A 101 -14.54 15.40 -22.05
CA PHE A 101 -15.96 15.65 -21.79
C PHE A 101 -16.15 16.37 -20.46
N ILE A 102 -16.69 17.59 -20.49
CA ILE A 102 -16.98 18.42 -19.32
C ILE A 102 -18.45 18.83 -19.37
N GLU A 103 -19.25 18.39 -18.41
CA GLU A 103 -20.67 18.67 -18.38
C GLU A 103 -21.16 19.02 -16.98
N ASN A 104 -22.07 20.01 -16.89
CA ASN A 104 -22.78 20.34 -15.66
C ASN A 104 -21.82 20.60 -14.50
N VAL A 105 -20.91 21.55 -14.71
CA VAL A 105 -19.89 21.93 -13.72
C VAL A 105 -20.15 23.35 -13.22
N ASP A 106 -20.06 23.57 -11.91
CA ASP A 106 -20.24 24.92 -11.36
C ASP A 106 -19.07 25.84 -11.76
N ILE A 107 -17.82 25.45 -11.47
CA ILE A 107 -16.63 26.25 -11.76
C ILE A 107 -15.35 25.43 -11.82
N ILE A 108 -14.48 25.73 -12.78
CA ILE A 108 -13.13 25.17 -12.91
C ILE A 108 -12.13 26.32 -13.04
N LEU A 109 -11.22 26.52 -12.09
CA LEU A 109 -10.31 27.67 -12.18
C LEU A 109 -8.92 27.41 -11.58
N THR A 110 -7.90 28.01 -12.20
CA THR A 110 -6.60 28.20 -11.57
C THR A 110 -6.45 29.67 -11.18
N ASP A 111 -6.14 29.92 -9.90
CA ASP A 111 -6.02 31.25 -9.31
C ASP A 111 -4.63 31.45 -8.72
N GLY A 112 -3.90 32.40 -9.28
CA GLY A 112 -2.49 32.61 -8.98
C GLY A 112 -1.61 31.44 -9.42
N VAL A 113 -0.34 31.47 -9.00
CA VAL A 113 0.57 30.35 -9.19
C VAL A 113 0.24 29.25 -8.17
N SER A 114 0.03 28.03 -8.66
CA SER A 114 -0.29 26.85 -7.87
C SER A 114 0.68 25.72 -8.19
N SER A 115 1.05 24.94 -7.18
CA SER A 115 1.75 23.66 -7.33
C SER A 115 0.81 22.46 -7.42
N PHE A 116 -0.51 22.70 -7.38
CA PHE A 116 -1.55 21.67 -7.48
C PHE A 116 -1.39 20.60 -6.40
N GLY A 117 -1.25 21.02 -5.15
CA GLY A 117 -1.01 20.14 -4.00
C GLY A 117 0.43 19.64 -3.83
N ASN A 118 1.29 19.76 -4.84
CA ASN A 118 2.70 19.35 -4.72
C ASN A 118 3.44 20.23 -3.71
N GLY A 119 4.22 19.61 -2.83
CA GLY A 119 4.97 20.27 -1.77
C GLY A 119 4.14 20.60 -0.52
N VAL A 120 2.86 20.25 -0.46
CA VAL A 120 2.06 20.36 0.77
C VAL A 120 2.67 19.49 1.86
N GLU A 121 2.83 20.04 3.05
CA GLU A 121 3.30 19.30 4.23
C GLU A 121 2.13 18.64 4.94
N VAL A 122 2.24 17.32 5.14
CA VAL A 122 1.23 16.48 5.79
C VAL A 122 1.73 16.05 7.15
N ALA A 123 1.03 16.42 8.23
CA ALA A 123 1.41 16.10 9.62
C ALA A 123 1.10 14.64 9.99
N VAL A 124 1.90 13.71 9.45
CA VAL A 124 1.74 12.27 9.70
C VAL A 124 2.26 11.86 11.08
N LEU A 125 1.68 10.80 11.63
CA LEU A 125 1.99 10.16 12.92
C LEU A 125 1.78 11.04 14.16
N ASN A 126 1.91 12.36 14.03
CA ASN A 126 1.70 13.32 15.10
C ASN A 126 0.76 14.42 14.62
N GLU A 127 -0.42 14.49 15.24
CA GLU A 127 -1.41 15.54 14.95
C GLU A 127 -0.88 16.95 15.26
N THR A 128 0.13 17.05 16.13
CA THR A 128 0.78 18.33 16.48
C THR A 128 1.98 18.69 15.60
N GLY A 129 2.31 17.86 14.59
CA GLY A 129 3.44 18.09 13.69
C GLY A 129 4.78 17.50 14.19
N GLY A 130 5.88 17.90 13.56
CA GLY A 130 7.23 17.41 13.81
C GLY A 130 7.63 16.17 12.97
N ARG A 131 6.70 15.58 12.22
CA ARG A 131 6.93 14.42 11.33
C ARG A 131 6.38 14.61 9.91
N GLU A 132 6.13 15.86 9.52
CA GLU A 132 5.71 16.29 8.20
C GLU A 132 6.45 15.60 7.05
N VAL A 133 5.66 15.16 6.08
CA VAL A 133 6.09 14.64 4.77
C VAL A 133 5.55 15.60 3.70
N MET A 134 6.40 16.00 2.75
CA MET A 134 5.96 16.78 1.59
C MET A 134 5.36 15.84 0.54
N ILE A 135 4.08 16.00 0.24
CA ILE A 135 3.40 15.17 -0.78
C ILE A 135 3.66 15.71 -2.18
N TYR A 136 3.89 14.82 -3.14
CA TYR A 136 4.10 15.18 -4.53
C TYR A 136 3.74 14.00 -5.46
N ASP A 137 3.59 14.26 -6.76
CA ASP A 137 3.06 13.32 -7.76
C ASP A 137 3.76 11.94 -7.78
N ARG A 138 5.05 11.86 -7.42
CA ARG A 138 5.86 10.63 -7.46
C ARG A 138 6.30 10.11 -6.08
N LEU A 139 5.71 10.61 -4.99
CA LEU A 139 6.07 10.17 -3.64
C LEU A 139 5.88 8.67 -3.46
N SER A 140 6.96 7.95 -3.16
CA SER A 140 6.90 6.55 -2.74
C SER A 140 6.71 6.42 -1.22
N ALA A 141 6.18 5.28 -0.78
CA ALA A 141 6.11 4.90 0.63
C ALA A 141 7.48 4.93 1.31
N HIS A 142 8.54 4.62 0.57
CA HIS A 142 9.90 4.54 1.10
C HIS A 142 10.48 5.92 1.37
N GLU A 143 10.29 6.87 0.46
CA GLU A 143 10.67 8.28 0.67
C GLU A 143 9.91 8.88 1.84
N ALA A 144 8.59 8.67 1.89
CA ALA A 144 7.77 9.13 3.00
C ALA A 144 8.23 8.53 4.34
N TYR A 145 8.57 7.23 4.36
CA TYR A 145 9.11 6.56 5.55
C TYR A 145 10.42 7.20 6.00
N MET A 146 11.33 7.48 5.06
CA MET A 146 12.60 8.16 5.36
C MET A 146 12.36 9.55 5.96
N MET A 147 11.50 10.36 5.34
CA MET A 147 11.15 11.70 5.84
C MET A 147 10.49 11.65 7.23
N ALA A 148 9.51 10.77 7.43
CA ALA A 148 8.71 10.72 8.65
C ALA A 148 9.46 10.11 9.84
N LEU A 149 10.31 9.09 9.62
CA LEU A 149 10.89 8.30 10.71
C LEU A 149 12.36 8.60 11.00
N TYR A 150 13.14 9.10 10.03
CA TYR A 150 14.56 9.41 10.23
C TYR A 150 14.77 10.85 10.74
N ARG A 151 13.87 11.36 11.59
CA ARG A 151 13.93 12.72 12.15
C ARG A 151 15.19 13.01 12.99
N HIS A 152 15.92 11.97 13.40
CA HIS A 152 17.24 12.09 14.03
C HIS A 152 18.35 12.49 13.05
N LYS A 153 18.08 12.56 11.74
CA LYS A 153 18.97 13.04 10.67
C LYS A 153 18.37 14.29 10.02
N PRO A 154 18.49 15.47 10.63
CA PRO A 154 17.90 16.70 10.09
C PRO A 154 18.46 17.06 8.71
N GLU A 155 19.73 16.75 8.43
CA GLU A 155 20.38 16.95 7.13
C GLU A 155 19.68 16.17 6.01
N LEU A 156 19.33 14.90 6.25
CA LEU A 156 18.57 14.08 5.29
C LEU A 156 17.22 14.74 4.98
N VAL A 157 16.49 15.13 6.03
CA VAL A 157 15.16 15.74 5.89
C VAL A 157 15.25 17.06 5.12
N ALA A 158 16.27 17.88 5.40
CA ALA A 158 16.50 19.13 4.68
C ALA A 158 16.79 18.88 3.19
N ARG A 159 17.70 17.94 2.87
CA ARG A 159 18.03 17.60 1.47
C ARG A 159 16.85 17.02 0.71
N MET A 160 16.05 16.14 1.32
CA MET A 160 14.83 15.64 0.71
C MET A 160 13.80 16.76 0.45
N ARG A 161 13.64 17.71 1.39
CA ARG A 161 12.79 18.88 1.18
C ARG A 161 13.27 19.76 0.03
N GLU A 162 14.58 19.95 -0.13
CA GLU A 162 15.16 20.69 -1.26
C GLU A 162 14.87 20.00 -2.60
N ILE A 163 15.10 18.68 -2.67
CA ILE A 163 14.85 17.87 -3.88
C ILE A 163 13.36 17.93 -4.28
N ILE A 164 12.45 17.75 -3.33
CA ILE A 164 11.00 17.83 -3.58
C ILE A 164 10.58 19.27 -3.88
N GLY A 165 11.21 20.27 -3.26
CA GLY A 165 10.98 21.68 -3.52
C GLY A 165 11.35 22.08 -4.95
N ALA A 166 12.47 21.56 -5.47
CA ALA A 166 12.87 21.76 -6.87
C ALA A 166 11.83 21.16 -7.85
N TYR A 167 11.35 19.94 -7.57
CA TYR A 167 10.26 19.34 -8.34
C TYR A 167 8.97 20.17 -8.26
N THR A 168 8.61 20.63 -7.06
CA THR A 168 7.41 21.45 -6.81
C THR A 168 7.46 22.76 -7.60
N ALA A 169 8.61 23.43 -7.62
CA ALA A 169 8.82 24.64 -8.41
C ALA A 169 8.70 24.36 -9.92
N GLN A 170 9.21 23.21 -10.38
CA GLN A 170 9.13 22.79 -11.79
C GLN A 170 7.67 22.58 -12.26
N VAL A 171 6.81 22.03 -11.41
CA VAL A 171 5.40 21.75 -11.76
C VAL A 171 4.45 22.91 -11.44
N SER A 172 4.94 23.97 -10.79
CA SER A 172 4.12 25.12 -10.42
C SER A 172 3.75 25.96 -11.64
N SER A 173 2.49 26.36 -11.74
CA SER A 173 1.96 27.10 -12.88
C SER A 173 0.79 28.00 -12.49
N ALA A 174 0.62 29.11 -13.21
CA ALA A 174 -0.59 29.92 -13.15
C ALA A 174 -1.73 29.38 -14.05
N VAL A 175 -1.44 28.32 -14.82
CA VAL A 175 -2.35 27.67 -15.75
C VAL A 175 -2.47 26.19 -15.38
N GLY A 176 -3.68 25.74 -15.09
CA GLY A 176 -4.02 24.36 -14.80
C GLY A 176 -4.05 23.49 -16.06
N VAL A 177 -4.02 22.17 -15.86
CA VAL A 177 -4.06 21.19 -16.95
C VAL A 177 -5.15 20.16 -16.68
N ILE A 178 -5.98 19.93 -17.69
CA ILE A 178 -6.85 18.77 -17.83
C ILE A 178 -6.31 17.98 -19.03
N GLY A 179 -5.89 16.74 -18.84
CA GLY A 179 -5.30 15.89 -19.87
C GLY A 179 -6.32 15.35 -20.87
N ASP A 180 -5.86 14.49 -21.78
CA ASP A 180 -6.70 13.89 -22.82
C ASP A 180 -7.67 12.85 -22.26
N HIS A 181 -8.81 12.65 -22.93
CA HIS A 181 -9.82 11.64 -22.57
C HIS A 181 -10.36 11.76 -21.14
N VAL A 182 -10.35 12.97 -20.57
CA VAL A 182 -10.89 13.21 -19.23
C VAL A 182 -12.41 13.33 -19.28
N THR A 183 -13.09 12.86 -18.24
CA THR A 183 -14.52 13.10 -18.02
C THR A 183 -14.71 13.88 -16.71
N ILE A 184 -15.36 15.04 -16.76
CA ILE A 184 -15.79 15.81 -15.58
C ILE A 184 -17.28 16.06 -15.73
N ALA A 185 -18.10 15.37 -14.95
CA ALA A 185 -19.55 15.48 -15.00
C ALA A 185 -20.12 15.78 -13.61
N ASP A 186 -21.20 16.57 -13.57
CA ASP A 186 -22.02 16.81 -12.38
C ASP A 186 -21.22 17.30 -11.16
N SER A 187 -20.20 18.11 -11.41
CA SER A 187 -19.21 18.49 -10.39
C SER A 187 -19.40 19.94 -9.92
N GLY A 188 -19.19 20.18 -8.63
CA GLY A 188 -19.30 21.51 -8.05
C GLY A 188 -18.05 22.36 -8.31
N TYR A 189 -17.24 22.51 -7.27
CA TYR A 189 -16.13 23.46 -7.24
C TYR A 189 -14.78 22.79 -7.49
N ILE A 190 -14.12 23.10 -8.61
CA ILE A 190 -12.75 22.64 -8.90
C ILE A 190 -11.81 23.85 -8.97
N LYS A 191 -10.88 23.97 -8.01
CA LYS A 191 -9.92 25.07 -7.96
C LYS A 191 -8.49 24.59 -7.77
N ASN A 192 -7.57 25.05 -8.62
CA ASN A 192 -6.15 24.75 -8.53
C ASN A 192 -5.91 23.23 -8.55
N VAL A 193 -6.59 22.51 -9.46
CA VAL A 193 -6.47 21.06 -9.59
C VAL A 193 -5.88 20.68 -10.95
N LYS A 194 -4.84 19.85 -10.94
CA LYS A 194 -4.31 19.20 -12.13
C LYS A 194 -5.01 17.86 -12.32
N VAL A 195 -5.56 17.61 -13.51
CA VAL A 195 -6.27 16.37 -13.84
C VAL A 195 -5.55 15.70 -15.01
N SER A 196 -4.97 14.53 -14.77
CA SER A 196 -4.25 13.77 -15.80
C SER A 196 -5.21 13.00 -16.69
N GLU A 197 -4.70 12.58 -17.84
CA GLU A 197 -5.45 11.86 -18.89
C GLU A 197 -6.25 10.66 -18.37
N TYR A 198 -7.37 10.34 -19.04
CA TYR A 198 -8.28 9.23 -18.73
C TYR A 198 -8.93 9.26 -17.32
N THR A 199 -8.75 10.34 -16.57
CA THR A 199 -9.39 10.52 -15.27
C THR A 199 -10.89 10.79 -15.42
N LYS A 200 -11.68 10.25 -14.49
CA LYS A 200 -13.11 10.49 -14.40
C LYS A 200 -13.46 11.15 -13.06
N ILE A 201 -14.15 12.27 -13.13
CA ILE A 201 -14.68 13.01 -11.98
C ILE A 201 -16.19 13.13 -12.18
N GLU A 202 -16.98 12.41 -11.41
CA GLU A 202 -18.41 12.27 -11.59
C GLU A 202 -19.12 12.52 -10.26
N GLY A 203 -19.73 13.70 -10.11
CA GLY A 203 -20.48 14.06 -8.91
C GLY A 203 -19.65 14.66 -7.76
N ALA A 204 -18.39 15.03 -7.99
CA ALA A 204 -17.54 15.59 -6.93
C ALA A 204 -18.07 16.95 -6.46
N SER A 205 -18.23 17.14 -5.14
CA SER A 205 -18.75 18.40 -4.60
C SER A 205 -17.68 19.49 -4.60
N ARG A 206 -16.45 19.15 -4.19
CA ARG A 206 -15.33 20.09 -4.14
C ARG A 206 -13.99 19.39 -4.28
N LEU A 207 -13.14 19.91 -5.15
CA LEU A 207 -11.73 19.54 -5.25
C LEU A 207 -10.88 20.82 -5.27
N LYS A 208 -9.98 20.96 -4.31
CA LYS A 208 -9.15 22.17 -4.16
C LYS A 208 -7.69 21.83 -3.90
N ASN A 209 -6.81 22.50 -4.65
CA ASN A 209 -5.35 22.41 -4.50
C ASN A 209 -4.84 20.96 -4.52
N GLY A 210 -4.90 20.31 -5.68
CA GLY A 210 -4.45 18.92 -5.76
C GLY A 210 -4.13 18.41 -7.15
N SER A 211 -3.50 17.24 -7.20
CA SER A 211 -3.18 16.56 -8.46
C SER A 211 -3.85 15.19 -8.50
N ILE A 212 -4.48 14.89 -9.63
CA ILE A 212 -5.10 13.60 -9.92
C ILE A 212 -4.31 12.96 -11.08
N ASN A 213 -3.55 11.92 -10.77
CA ASN A 213 -2.52 11.33 -11.62
C ASN A 213 -2.99 9.98 -12.17
N GLY A 214 -4.01 9.99 -13.02
CA GLY A 214 -4.45 8.84 -13.80
C GLY A 214 -3.71 8.68 -15.13
N ASN A 215 -3.86 7.50 -15.74
CA ASN A 215 -3.47 7.23 -17.13
C ASN A 215 -4.37 6.17 -17.75
N LYS A 216 -4.17 5.89 -19.04
CA LYS A 216 -4.95 4.91 -19.80
C LYS A 216 -5.04 3.52 -19.16
N THR A 217 -3.93 3.03 -18.63
CA THR A 217 -3.85 1.67 -18.05
C THR A 217 -4.37 1.60 -16.62
N ALA A 218 -4.30 2.73 -15.89
CA ALA A 218 -4.69 2.86 -14.50
C ALA A 218 -5.39 4.21 -14.28
N PRO A 219 -6.63 4.37 -14.78
CA PRO A 219 -7.37 5.61 -14.63
C PRO A 219 -7.76 5.84 -13.16
N VAL A 220 -7.91 7.11 -12.79
CA VAL A 220 -8.47 7.50 -11.49
C VAL A 220 -9.96 7.79 -11.64
N HIS A 221 -10.75 7.37 -10.66
CA HIS A 221 -12.16 7.72 -10.55
C HIS A 221 -12.44 8.47 -9.24
N ILE A 222 -13.07 9.64 -9.37
CA ILE A 222 -13.60 10.43 -8.25
C ILE A 222 -15.11 10.43 -8.38
N GLY A 223 -15.79 9.89 -7.37
CA GLY A 223 -17.23 9.69 -7.37
C GLY A 223 -18.02 10.80 -6.66
N VAL A 224 -19.28 10.47 -6.43
CA VAL A 224 -20.30 11.39 -5.94
C VAL A 224 -20.00 11.89 -4.52
N ASN A 225 -20.25 13.18 -4.30
CA ASN A 225 -20.13 13.88 -3.00
C ASN A 225 -18.72 13.89 -2.40
N VAL A 226 -17.69 13.62 -3.19
CA VAL A 226 -16.30 13.72 -2.71
C VAL A 226 -15.93 15.18 -2.44
N ILE A 227 -15.27 15.40 -1.30
CA ILE A 227 -14.71 16.70 -0.88
C ILE A 227 -13.22 16.50 -0.57
N GLY A 228 -12.35 17.10 -1.37
CA GLY A 228 -10.90 17.02 -1.21
C GLY A 228 -10.22 18.39 -1.19
N ASP A 229 -9.35 18.61 -0.20
CA ASP A 229 -8.50 19.80 -0.08
C ASP A 229 -7.03 19.40 0.13
N ASP A 230 -6.09 20.03 -0.59
CA ASP A 230 -4.64 19.83 -0.41
C ASP A 230 -4.21 18.36 -0.57
N PHE A 231 -4.14 17.86 -1.81
CA PHE A 231 -4.01 16.42 -2.04
C PHE A 231 -3.21 15.99 -3.27
N ILE A 232 -2.78 14.73 -3.25
CA ILE A 232 -2.29 14.01 -4.43
C ILE A 232 -3.03 12.66 -4.50
N ILE A 233 -3.57 12.32 -5.66
CA ILE A 233 -4.21 11.02 -5.94
C ILE A 233 -3.48 10.37 -7.11
N CYS A 234 -3.01 9.14 -6.92
CA CYS A 234 -2.24 8.39 -7.91
C CYS A 234 -3.10 7.39 -8.69
N SER A 235 -2.51 6.91 -9.78
CA SER A 235 -3.08 6.02 -10.79
C SER A 235 -3.83 4.81 -10.22
N GLY A 236 -4.94 4.46 -10.84
CA GLY A 236 -5.74 3.27 -10.53
C GLY A 236 -6.58 3.40 -9.25
N SER A 237 -6.55 4.55 -8.58
CA SER A 237 -7.28 4.79 -7.34
C SER A 237 -8.73 5.20 -7.58
N ARG A 238 -9.56 4.87 -6.59
CA ARG A 238 -11.00 5.18 -6.55
C ARG A 238 -11.33 5.88 -5.24
N VAL A 239 -11.87 7.09 -5.33
CA VAL A 239 -12.34 7.87 -4.18
C VAL A 239 -13.80 8.19 -4.44
N GLU A 240 -14.70 7.52 -3.73
CA GLU A 240 -16.12 7.46 -4.08
C GLU A 240 -17.01 7.67 -2.84
N ASP A 241 -18.32 7.71 -3.01
CA ASP A 241 -19.32 7.60 -1.93
C ASP A 241 -19.16 8.57 -0.74
N GLY A 242 -19.02 9.86 -1.02
CA GLY A 242 -19.03 10.90 0.02
C GLY A 242 -17.77 10.97 0.88
N VAL A 243 -16.65 10.44 0.39
CA VAL A 243 -15.37 10.56 1.08
C VAL A 243 -14.95 12.02 1.24
N THR A 244 -14.47 12.37 2.44
CA THR A 244 -13.96 13.71 2.75
C THR A 244 -12.50 13.62 3.19
N PHE A 245 -11.64 14.45 2.60
CA PHE A 245 -10.23 14.42 2.95
C PHE A 245 -9.53 15.77 2.84
N SER A 246 -8.53 15.98 3.71
CA SER A 246 -7.67 17.16 3.66
C SER A 246 -6.21 16.85 3.99
N ARG A 247 -5.26 17.43 3.24
CA ARG A 247 -3.81 17.17 3.41
C ARG A 247 -3.51 15.67 3.34
N CYS A 248 -3.87 15.05 2.22
CA CYS A 248 -3.74 13.60 2.04
C CYS A 248 -2.98 13.22 0.78
N PHE A 249 -2.19 12.15 0.89
CA PHE A 249 -1.65 11.42 -0.26
C PHE A 249 -2.42 10.11 -0.43
N ILE A 250 -2.95 9.87 -1.62
CA ILE A 250 -3.68 8.65 -1.98
C ILE A 250 -2.91 7.97 -3.11
N GLY A 251 -2.04 7.03 -2.75
CA GLY A 251 -1.14 6.28 -3.62
C GLY A 251 -1.85 5.35 -4.60
N GLN A 252 -1.08 4.53 -5.33
CA GLN A 252 -1.60 3.76 -6.47
C GLN A 252 -2.59 2.66 -6.04
N SER A 253 -3.69 2.54 -6.78
CA SER A 253 -4.73 1.53 -6.57
C SER A 253 -5.36 1.52 -5.17
N CYS A 254 -5.44 2.69 -4.54
CA CYS A 254 -6.18 2.88 -3.30
C CYS A 254 -7.70 2.90 -3.54
N ARG A 255 -8.46 2.48 -2.54
CA ARG A 255 -9.92 2.56 -2.55
C ARG A 255 -10.41 3.25 -1.29
N LEU A 256 -10.98 4.43 -1.44
CA LEU A 256 -11.62 5.15 -0.35
C LEU A 256 -13.10 5.30 -0.70
N GLY A 257 -13.99 4.91 0.22
CA GLY A 257 -15.43 4.90 -0.06
C GLY A 257 -16.30 4.83 1.18
N HIS A 258 -17.60 4.70 0.97
CA HIS A 258 -18.63 4.54 2.01
C HIS A 258 -18.50 5.55 3.17
N GLY A 259 -18.34 6.84 2.85
CA GLY A 259 -18.28 7.93 3.84
C GLY A 259 -17.01 7.98 4.69
N TYR A 260 -15.90 7.40 4.22
CA TYR A 260 -14.61 7.48 4.91
C TYR A 260 -14.13 8.94 5.04
N SER A 261 -13.55 9.30 6.18
CA SER A 261 -12.92 10.61 6.40
C SER A 261 -11.42 10.47 6.64
N ALA A 262 -10.62 11.40 6.09
CA ALA A 262 -9.18 11.39 6.28
C ALA A 262 -8.58 12.81 6.42
N SER A 263 -7.74 13.01 7.43
CA SER A 263 -6.94 14.24 7.56
C SER A 263 -5.49 13.95 7.87
N ASP A 264 -4.59 14.72 7.27
CA ASP A 264 -3.15 14.65 7.53
C ASP A 264 -2.57 13.23 7.33
N SER A 265 -3.08 12.49 6.34
CA SER A 265 -2.86 11.06 6.23
C SER A 265 -2.29 10.64 4.88
N LEU A 266 -1.38 9.67 4.90
CA LEU A 266 -0.79 9.08 3.69
C LEU A 266 -1.29 7.66 3.53
N PHE A 267 -1.89 7.35 2.38
CA PHE A 267 -2.29 6.01 1.97
C PHE A 267 -1.43 5.57 0.80
N PHE A 268 -0.66 4.51 0.95
CA PHE A 268 0.22 3.97 -0.10
C PHE A 268 -0.44 2.79 -0.84
N ALA A 269 0.30 2.12 -1.72
CA ALA A 269 -0.22 1.13 -2.65
C ALA A 269 -1.27 0.18 -2.06
N ASN A 270 -2.41 0.04 -2.76
CA ASN A 270 -3.48 -0.90 -2.43
C ASN A 270 -4.09 -0.72 -1.03
N CYS A 271 -4.05 0.48 -0.44
CA CYS A 271 -4.80 0.76 0.77
C CYS A 271 -6.31 0.80 0.51
N GLN A 272 -7.09 0.45 1.54
CA GLN A 272 -8.55 0.52 1.49
C GLN A 272 -9.08 1.19 2.76
N GLY A 273 -9.84 2.27 2.58
CA GLY A 273 -10.45 3.04 3.66
C GLY A 273 -11.96 3.15 3.45
N GLU A 274 -12.74 2.43 4.26
CA GLU A 274 -14.21 2.52 4.22
C GLU A 274 -14.80 2.60 5.64
N ASN A 275 -15.96 3.27 5.75
CA ASN A 275 -16.81 3.27 6.94
C ASN A 275 -16.14 3.76 8.26
N GLY A 276 -15.08 4.56 8.19
CA GLY A 276 -14.26 4.93 9.33
C GLY A 276 -13.49 6.24 9.13
N GLU A 277 -12.52 6.48 10.00
CA GLU A 277 -11.74 7.71 10.03
C GLU A 277 -10.23 7.42 10.10
N ALA A 278 -9.45 8.24 9.41
CA ALA A 278 -8.00 8.33 9.51
C ALA A 278 -7.55 9.75 9.89
N CYS A 279 -6.77 9.89 10.97
CA CYS A 279 -6.19 11.18 11.34
C CYS A 279 -4.68 11.03 11.62
N ALA A 280 -3.85 11.81 10.91
CA ALA A 280 -2.40 11.80 11.09
C ALA A 280 -1.78 10.40 10.96
N ILE A 281 -2.17 9.61 9.96
CA ILE A 281 -1.65 8.24 9.80
C ILE A 281 -0.63 8.10 8.67
N PHE A 282 0.30 7.17 8.87
CA PHE A 282 1.08 6.58 7.80
C PHE A 282 0.50 5.20 7.48
N ALA A 283 -0.35 5.11 6.47
CA ALA A 283 -0.88 3.86 5.95
C ALA A 283 0.02 3.35 4.81
N GLY A 284 1.03 2.56 5.18
CA GLY A 284 1.85 1.80 4.23
C GLY A 284 1.03 0.79 3.43
N PRO A 285 1.62 0.15 2.40
CA PRO A 285 0.89 -0.69 1.46
C PRO A 285 -0.03 -1.70 2.12
N TYR A 286 -1.23 -1.90 1.56
CA TYR A 286 -2.25 -2.82 2.07
C TYR A 286 -2.71 -2.56 3.52
N THR A 287 -2.78 -1.30 3.94
CA THR A 287 -3.53 -0.93 5.15
C THR A 287 -5.01 -0.88 4.80
N VAL A 288 -5.81 -1.72 5.48
CA VAL A 288 -7.21 -1.96 5.14
C VAL A 288 -8.11 -1.78 6.35
N THR A 289 -9.15 -0.96 6.18
CA THR A 289 -10.35 -0.92 7.00
C THR A 289 -11.59 -0.95 6.10
N HIS A 290 -12.53 -1.83 6.44
CA HIS A 290 -13.77 -2.03 5.67
C HIS A 290 -15.03 -1.79 6.51
N HIS A 291 -14.95 -2.08 7.81
CA HIS A 291 -16.11 -2.09 8.70
C HIS A 291 -16.28 -0.77 9.45
N LYS A 292 -17.52 -0.53 9.90
CA LYS A 292 -17.91 0.66 10.64
C LYS A 292 -17.14 0.85 11.95
N SER A 293 -17.01 2.12 12.34
CA SER A 293 -16.49 2.57 13.64
C SER A 293 -14.99 2.33 13.84
N THR A 294 -14.24 2.17 12.76
CA THR A 294 -12.77 2.08 12.83
C THR A 294 -12.17 3.48 12.85
N LEU A 295 -11.33 3.76 13.85
CA LEU A 295 -10.48 4.95 13.93
C LEU A 295 -9.02 4.49 13.82
N LEU A 296 -8.32 4.98 12.81
CA LEU A 296 -6.87 4.90 12.71
C LEU A 296 -6.30 6.29 13.00
N ILE A 297 -5.49 6.42 14.05
CA ILE A 297 -4.98 7.74 14.47
C ILE A 297 -3.52 7.68 14.89
N ALA A 298 -2.75 8.71 14.54
CA ALA A 298 -1.38 8.96 15.00
C ALA A 298 -0.48 7.70 14.95
N GLY A 299 -0.60 6.93 13.86
CA GLY A 299 -0.10 5.57 13.80
C GLY A 299 0.53 5.23 12.45
N MET A 300 1.57 4.41 12.50
CA MET A 300 2.11 3.76 11.30
C MET A 300 1.50 2.37 11.17
N PHE A 301 0.97 2.06 10.00
CA PHE A 301 0.35 0.79 9.66
C PHE A 301 0.93 0.27 8.35
N SER A 302 1.08 -1.04 8.19
CA SER A 302 1.58 -1.65 6.95
C SER A 302 1.05 -3.07 6.84
N PHE A 303 0.48 -3.43 5.70
CA PHE A 303 -0.20 -4.71 5.49
C PHE A 303 -1.24 -5.03 6.58
N MET A 304 -1.80 -3.98 7.17
CA MET A 304 -2.69 -4.09 8.32
C MET A 304 -4.09 -4.44 7.88
N ASN A 305 -4.74 -5.33 8.62
CA ASN A 305 -6.18 -5.50 8.55
C ASN A 305 -6.82 -5.03 9.87
N ALA A 306 -7.55 -3.92 9.80
CA ALA A 306 -8.27 -3.37 10.93
C ALA A 306 -9.63 -4.08 11.10
N GLY A 307 -9.87 -4.59 12.31
CA GLY A 307 -11.13 -5.23 12.67
C GLY A 307 -12.22 -4.17 12.87
N SER A 308 -13.49 -4.56 12.82
CA SER A 308 -14.58 -3.62 13.09
C SER A 308 -14.44 -2.99 14.47
N GLY A 309 -14.62 -1.68 14.58
CA GLY A 309 -14.48 -1.00 15.88
C GLY A 309 -13.04 -0.89 16.39
N SER A 310 -12.03 -1.10 15.54
CA SER A 310 -10.65 -0.89 15.96
C SER A 310 -10.41 0.58 16.27
N ASN A 311 -9.85 0.86 17.45
CA ASN A 311 -9.71 2.22 17.94
C ASN A 311 -8.35 2.40 18.63
N GLN A 312 -7.74 3.57 18.51
CA GLN A 312 -6.52 3.92 19.22
C GLN A 312 -6.63 5.31 19.83
N SER A 313 -5.84 5.58 20.86
CA SER A 313 -5.82 6.90 21.49
C SER A 313 -4.39 7.37 21.73
N ASN A 314 -4.14 8.62 21.38
CA ASN A 314 -2.89 9.35 21.65
C ASN A 314 -3.03 10.47 22.69
N HIS A 315 -4.20 10.63 23.29
CA HIS A 315 -4.44 11.65 24.31
C HIS A 315 -4.18 11.09 25.71
N MET A 316 -3.13 11.59 26.39
CA MET A 316 -2.86 11.25 27.80
C MET A 316 -3.23 12.38 28.78
N TYR A 317 -4.23 13.20 28.43
CA TYR A 317 -4.81 14.30 29.23
C TYR A 317 -3.87 15.42 29.70
N LYS A 318 -2.55 15.32 29.52
CA LYS A 318 -1.57 16.27 30.09
C LYS A 318 -1.01 17.28 29.11
N LEU A 319 -0.64 16.85 27.90
CA LEU A 319 0.09 17.68 26.92
C LEU A 319 -0.50 17.61 25.50
N GLY A 320 -1.76 17.17 25.36
CA GLY A 320 -2.43 17.02 24.07
C GLY A 320 -2.10 15.71 23.34
N PRO A 321 -2.43 15.62 22.03
CA PRO A 321 -2.30 14.42 21.20
C PRO A 321 -0.86 14.23 20.67
N ILE A 322 0.09 13.94 21.56
CA ILE A 322 1.51 13.85 21.21
C ILE A 322 2.04 12.42 21.03
N HIS A 323 1.25 11.42 21.43
CA HIS A 323 1.68 10.02 21.41
C HIS A 323 1.44 9.36 20.07
N GLN A 324 2.29 8.40 19.71
CA GLN A 324 2.31 7.80 18.38
C GLN A 324 2.46 6.28 18.52
N GLY A 325 1.82 5.55 17.62
CA GLY A 325 1.84 4.10 17.58
C GLY A 325 2.49 3.54 16.32
N ILE A 326 2.98 2.31 16.40
CA ILE A 326 3.43 1.55 15.22
C ILE A 326 2.81 0.16 15.29
N MET A 327 2.04 -0.17 14.26
CA MET A 327 1.60 -1.51 13.92
C MET A 327 2.49 -1.98 12.76
N GLU A 328 3.48 -2.82 13.06
CA GLU A 328 4.38 -3.32 12.04
C GLU A 328 3.66 -4.20 11.01
N ARG A 329 4.36 -4.45 9.90
CA ARG A 329 3.92 -5.26 8.76
C ARG A 329 3.04 -6.44 9.15
N GLY A 330 1.82 -6.48 8.61
CA GLY A 330 0.92 -7.63 8.74
C GLY A 330 0.25 -7.74 10.10
N ALA A 331 0.44 -6.76 11.00
CA ALA A 331 -0.27 -6.71 12.26
C ALA A 331 -1.78 -6.52 12.03
N LYS A 332 -2.59 -7.12 12.90
CA LYS A 332 -4.04 -7.15 12.78
C LYS A 332 -4.67 -6.86 14.13
N THR A 333 -5.90 -6.40 14.07
CA THR A 333 -6.77 -6.19 15.23
C THR A 333 -8.00 -7.05 15.04
N ALA A 334 -8.42 -7.76 16.09
CA ALA A 334 -9.75 -8.32 16.15
C ALA A 334 -10.80 -7.20 16.29
N SER A 335 -12.08 -7.54 16.14
CA SER A 335 -13.15 -6.59 16.38
C SER A 335 -13.10 -6.03 17.81
N ASP A 336 -13.43 -4.75 17.97
CA ASP A 336 -13.43 -4.00 19.24
C ASP A 336 -12.06 -3.96 19.95
N SER A 337 -10.96 -4.01 19.17
CA SER A 337 -9.62 -3.84 19.72
C SER A 337 -9.32 -2.38 20.01
N TYR A 338 -8.71 -2.13 21.17
CA TYR A 338 -8.26 -0.80 21.59
C TYR A 338 -6.78 -0.80 21.94
N ILE A 339 -6.04 0.22 21.51
CA ILE A 339 -4.62 0.40 21.89
C ILE A 339 -4.35 1.84 22.33
N LEU A 340 -3.73 2.00 23.51
CA LEU A 340 -3.26 3.29 24.00
C LEU A 340 -1.83 3.57 23.51
N TRP A 341 -1.63 4.66 22.78
CA TRP A 341 -0.32 5.14 22.39
C TRP A 341 0.44 5.77 23.57
N PRO A 342 1.79 5.66 23.61
CA PRO A 342 2.64 4.99 22.63
C PRO A 342 2.66 3.46 22.78
N ALA A 343 2.66 2.76 21.65
CA ALA A 343 2.88 1.31 21.60
C ALA A 343 3.48 0.89 20.26
N LYS A 344 4.20 -0.22 20.26
CA LYS A 344 4.80 -0.83 19.07
C LYS A 344 4.48 -2.32 19.02
N ILE A 345 3.61 -2.68 18.09
CA ILE A 345 3.12 -4.04 17.86
C ILE A 345 3.97 -4.70 16.78
N GLY A 346 4.52 -5.88 17.08
CA GLY A 346 5.46 -6.58 16.21
C GLY A 346 4.81 -7.18 14.96
N ALA A 347 5.62 -7.39 13.92
CA ALA A 347 5.18 -7.86 12.61
C ALA A 347 4.32 -9.14 12.68
N PHE A 348 3.26 -9.19 11.89
CA PHE A 348 2.33 -10.31 11.75
C PHE A 348 1.66 -10.73 13.06
N SER A 349 1.42 -9.79 13.97
CA SER A 349 0.82 -10.08 15.29
C SER A 349 -0.64 -9.69 15.34
N LEU A 350 -1.41 -10.34 16.22
CA LEU A 350 -2.85 -10.11 16.34
C LEU A 350 -3.18 -9.52 17.71
N VAL A 351 -3.85 -8.37 17.69
CA VAL A 351 -4.34 -7.65 18.86
C VAL A 351 -5.78 -8.05 19.13
N MET A 352 -6.09 -8.44 20.37
CA MET A 352 -7.42 -8.81 20.82
C MET A 352 -7.76 -8.14 22.16
N GLY A 353 -8.80 -7.31 22.16
CA GLY A 353 -9.27 -6.63 23.36
C GLY A 353 -8.61 -5.28 23.58
N ARG A 354 -8.66 -4.78 24.83
CA ARG A 354 -8.36 -3.38 25.15
C ARG A 354 -7.04 -3.23 25.90
N HIS A 355 -6.00 -2.77 25.21
CA HIS A 355 -4.67 -2.59 25.76
C HIS A 355 -4.40 -1.13 26.13
N VAL A 356 -4.35 -0.85 27.44
CA VAL A 356 -4.11 0.49 28.00
C VAL A 356 -2.68 0.67 28.53
N ALA A 357 -1.83 -0.34 28.38
CA ALA A 357 -0.41 -0.28 28.74
C ALA A 357 0.45 0.00 27.50
N HIS A 358 1.62 0.60 27.70
CA HIS A 358 2.56 0.88 26.62
C HIS A 358 3.44 -0.34 26.36
N GLN A 359 3.12 -1.12 25.34
CA GLN A 359 3.92 -2.28 24.96
C GLN A 359 4.86 -1.95 23.80
N ASP A 360 6.15 -2.28 23.93
CA ASP A 360 7.03 -2.48 22.78
C ASP A 360 7.33 -3.97 22.63
N THR A 361 6.69 -4.57 21.64
CA THR A 361 6.76 -6.00 21.35
C THR A 361 7.39 -6.24 19.98
N SER A 362 8.10 -5.25 19.43
CA SER A 362 8.62 -5.30 18.06
C SER A 362 9.67 -6.38 17.82
N ASN A 363 10.33 -6.90 18.86
CA ASN A 363 11.28 -8.01 18.75
C ASN A 363 10.61 -9.39 18.87
N LEU A 364 9.29 -9.46 19.01
CA LEU A 364 8.52 -10.68 18.93
C LEU A 364 7.61 -10.59 17.70
N PRO A 365 7.85 -11.33 16.61
CA PRO A 365 6.92 -11.39 15.49
C PRO A 365 5.90 -12.53 15.69
N PHE A 366 4.79 -12.50 14.95
CA PHE A 366 3.80 -13.59 14.90
C PHE A 366 3.16 -13.96 16.26
N TYR A 367 3.00 -13.02 17.20
CA TYR A 367 2.36 -13.32 18.49
C TYR A 367 0.88 -12.91 18.51
N TYR A 368 0.15 -13.43 19.48
CA TYR A 368 -1.13 -12.86 19.89
C TYR A 368 -0.95 -12.02 21.15
N ILE A 369 -1.59 -10.86 21.20
CA ILE A 369 -1.76 -10.08 22.42
C ILE A 369 -3.24 -10.04 22.76
N ILE A 370 -3.54 -10.52 23.97
CA ILE A 370 -4.91 -10.81 24.39
C ILE A 370 -5.14 -10.12 25.72
N GLU A 371 -6.14 -9.26 25.80
CA GLU A 371 -6.60 -8.71 27.06
C GLU A 371 -7.54 -9.71 27.75
N GLN A 372 -7.30 -9.98 29.03
CA GLN A 372 -8.18 -10.76 29.87
C GLN A 372 -8.21 -10.16 31.29
N LYS A 373 -9.39 -9.65 31.69
CA LYS A 373 -9.66 -9.08 33.03
C LYS A 373 -8.71 -7.95 33.42
N GLY A 374 -8.38 -7.07 32.49
CA GLY A 374 -7.45 -5.95 32.64
C GLY A 374 -5.98 -6.31 32.46
N THR A 375 -5.66 -7.60 32.28
CA THR A 375 -4.29 -8.07 32.11
C THR A 375 -4.00 -8.37 30.65
N THR A 376 -2.84 -7.93 30.17
CA THR A 376 -2.38 -8.24 28.82
C THR A 376 -1.55 -9.54 28.83
N TYR A 377 -1.98 -10.52 28.06
CA TYR A 377 -1.26 -11.76 27.82
C TYR A 377 -0.62 -11.77 26.44
N ILE A 378 0.64 -12.21 26.37
CA ILE A 378 1.40 -12.36 25.13
C ILE A 378 1.58 -13.85 24.86
N VAL A 379 1.21 -14.29 23.66
CA VAL A 379 1.35 -15.67 23.19
C VAL A 379 2.32 -15.69 22.01
N PRO A 380 3.64 -15.86 22.26
CA PRO A 380 4.66 -15.81 21.22
C PRO A 380 4.43 -16.85 20.12
N ALA A 381 4.77 -16.49 18.88
CA ALA A 381 4.72 -17.37 17.71
C ALA A 381 3.33 -17.98 17.36
N ALA A 382 2.26 -17.59 18.08
CA ALA A 382 0.92 -18.16 17.92
C ALA A 382 0.36 -18.02 16.50
N ASN A 383 0.71 -16.94 15.80
CA ASN A 383 0.15 -16.62 14.50
C ASN A 383 0.82 -17.41 13.35
N LEU A 384 1.93 -18.11 13.61
CA LEU A 384 2.60 -18.96 12.61
C LEU A 384 1.77 -20.18 12.19
N LYS A 385 0.89 -20.65 13.07
CA LYS A 385 -0.04 -21.76 12.81
C LYS A 385 -1.44 -21.30 12.40
N SER A 386 -1.65 -20.00 12.18
CA SER A 386 -2.96 -19.47 11.83
C SER A 386 -3.20 -19.54 10.33
N VAL A 387 -4.33 -20.15 9.95
CA VAL A 387 -4.85 -20.12 8.57
C VAL A 387 -5.01 -18.68 8.06
N GLY A 388 -5.44 -17.77 8.93
CA GLY A 388 -5.67 -16.36 8.59
C GLY A 388 -4.41 -15.65 8.10
N THR A 389 -3.26 -15.96 8.69
CA THR A 389 -1.97 -15.33 8.31
C THR A 389 -1.46 -15.81 6.97
N ILE A 390 -1.52 -17.11 6.70
CA ILE A 390 -1.14 -17.68 5.40
C ILE A 390 -2.09 -17.23 4.29
N ARG A 391 -3.39 -17.16 4.58
CA ARG A 391 -4.39 -16.70 3.62
C ARG A 391 -4.15 -15.24 3.22
N ASP A 392 -3.84 -14.38 4.18
CA ASP A 392 -3.62 -12.96 3.89
C ASP A 392 -2.30 -12.73 3.14
N SER A 393 -1.23 -13.46 3.47
CA SER A 393 0.03 -13.38 2.71
C SER A 393 -0.12 -13.82 1.25
N LYS A 394 -0.91 -14.87 0.98
CA LYS A 394 -1.24 -15.33 -0.38
C LYS A 394 -2.17 -14.37 -1.14
N LYS A 395 -2.97 -13.56 -0.44
CA LYS A 395 -3.94 -12.64 -1.06
C LYS A 395 -3.27 -11.39 -1.62
N TRP A 396 -2.30 -10.80 -0.92
CA TRP A 396 -1.70 -9.53 -1.32
C TRP A 396 -1.18 -9.50 -2.77
N PRO A 397 -0.32 -10.44 -3.23
CA PRO A 397 0.15 -10.42 -4.62
C PRO A 397 -0.98 -10.64 -5.63
N LYS A 398 -2.01 -11.45 -5.28
CA LYS A 398 -3.19 -11.68 -6.15
C LYS A 398 -4.13 -10.48 -6.20
N ARG A 399 -4.02 -9.57 -5.24
CA ARG A 399 -4.85 -8.37 -5.09
C ARG A 399 -4.05 -7.10 -5.34
N ASP A 400 -2.83 -7.19 -5.89
CA ASP A 400 -2.12 -6.00 -6.36
C ASP A 400 -2.90 -5.43 -7.55
N GLY A 401 -3.66 -4.38 -7.29
CA GLY A 401 -4.52 -3.72 -8.26
C GLY A 401 -3.77 -2.77 -9.18
N ARG A 402 -2.46 -2.58 -8.96
CA ARG A 402 -1.65 -1.61 -9.71
C ARG A 402 -1.42 -2.09 -11.14
N GLN A 403 -2.19 -1.49 -12.05
CA GLN A 403 -2.07 -1.68 -13.50
C GLN A 403 -1.15 -0.66 -14.17
N ASP A 404 -0.69 0.35 -13.41
CA ASP A 404 0.28 1.31 -13.91
C ASP A 404 1.63 0.63 -14.19
N PRO A 405 2.21 0.76 -15.40
CA PRO A 405 3.56 0.29 -15.70
C PRO A 405 4.63 0.89 -14.78
N GLU A 406 4.46 2.16 -14.37
CA GLU A 406 5.38 2.85 -13.46
C GLU A 406 4.89 2.69 -12.01
N LYS A 407 5.48 1.74 -11.29
CA LYS A 407 5.17 1.50 -9.86
C LYS A 407 6.01 2.42 -8.98
N LEU A 408 5.34 3.24 -8.16
CA LEU A 408 6.01 4.13 -7.20
C LEU A 408 6.49 3.37 -5.95
N ASP A 409 5.70 2.40 -5.49
CA ASP A 409 6.01 1.61 -4.29
C ASP A 409 6.64 0.26 -4.66
N PHE A 410 7.84 0.00 -4.15
CA PHE A 410 8.54 -1.28 -4.27
C PHE A 410 8.12 -2.21 -3.12
N VAL A 411 7.22 -3.14 -3.44
CA VAL A 411 6.57 -4.00 -2.45
C VAL A 411 7.13 -5.42 -2.55
N ASN A 412 7.78 -5.92 -1.49
CA ASN A 412 8.01 -7.36 -1.33
C ASN A 412 6.75 -8.00 -0.75
N PHE A 413 6.44 -9.27 -1.04
CA PHE A 413 5.24 -9.95 -0.50
C PHE A 413 5.58 -11.11 0.44
N ASN A 414 6.87 -11.34 0.68
CA ASN A 414 7.39 -12.45 1.46
C ASN A 414 6.90 -12.36 2.91
N LEU A 415 6.23 -13.43 3.37
CA LEU A 415 5.86 -13.61 4.78
C LEU A 415 7.11 -13.89 5.64
N LEU A 416 7.94 -14.81 5.16
CA LEU A 416 9.22 -15.16 5.76
C LEU A 416 10.32 -14.48 4.94
N SER A 417 11.14 -13.69 5.61
CA SER A 417 12.19 -12.87 5.00
C SER A 417 13.30 -12.65 6.03
N PRO A 418 14.49 -12.16 5.63
CA PRO A 418 15.52 -11.76 6.58
C PRO A 418 15.00 -10.83 7.69
N TYR A 419 14.13 -9.87 7.33
CA TYR A 419 13.50 -8.94 8.28
C TYR A 419 12.65 -9.64 9.36
N THR A 420 11.85 -10.65 9.00
CA THR A 420 11.05 -11.38 9.99
C THR A 420 11.87 -12.43 10.73
N MET A 421 12.83 -13.07 10.07
CA MET A 421 13.64 -14.13 10.65
C MET A 421 14.69 -13.62 11.63
N GLN A 422 15.29 -12.44 11.41
CA GLN A 422 16.13 -11.81 12.43
C GLN A 422 15.34 -11.52 13.72
N LYS A 423 14.06 -11.15 13.59
CA LYS A 423 13.18 -10.92 14.75
C LYS A 423 12.79 -12.24 15.42
N VAL A 424 12.63 -13.32 14.66
CA VAL A 424 12.47 -14.67 15.22
C VAL A 424 13.70 -15.08 16.04
N LEU A 425 14.91 -14.84 15.52
CA LEU A 425 16.17 -15.10 16.25
C LEU A 425 16.22 -14.29 17.57
N HIS A 426 15.98 -12.98 17.51
CA HIS A 426 15.90 -12.16 18.73
C HIS A 426 14.80 -12.64 19.70
N GLY A 427 13.65 -13.07 19.16
CA GLY A 427 12.56 -13.62 19.95
C GLY A 427 12.96 -14.90 20.69
N ILE A 428 13.73 -15.78 20.06
CA ILE A 428 14.29 -16.98 20.72
C ILE A 428 15.18 -16.56 21.90
N ASP A 429 16.07 -15.59 21.69
CA ASP A 429 16.98 -15.11 22.74
C ASP A 429 16.23 -14.47 23.90
N ILE A 430 15.20 -13.67 23.62
CA ILE A 430 14.33 -13.07 24.64
C ILE A 430 13.63 -14.16 25.47
N LEU A 431 13.01 -15.15 24.82
CA LEU A 431 12.29 -16.20 25.53
C LEU A 431 13.22 -17.08 26.37
N LYS A 432 14.42 -17.40 25.87
CA LYS A 432 15.46 -18.10 26.66
C LYS A 432 15.92 -17.26 27.85
N GLY A 433 16.20 -15.97 27.63
CA GLY A 433 16.61 -15.04 28.69
C GLY A 433 15.56 -14.91 29.80
N LEU A 434 14.27 -14.90 29.45
CA LEU A 434 13.18 -14.92 30.43
C LEU A 434 13.17 -16.22 31.27
N GLN A 435 13.40 -17.38 30.64
CA GLN A 435 13.53 -18.66 31.34
C GLN A 435 14.73 -18.69 32.28
N ASP A 436 15.86 -18.15 31.86
CA ASP A 436 17.09 -18.14 32.66
C ASP A 436 16.97 -17.18 33.85
N ALA A 437 16.34 -16.01 33.65
CA ALA A 437 16.16 -15.02 34.70
C ALA A 437 15.07 -15.38 35.74
N SER A 438 13.94 -15.94 35.31
CA SER A 438 12.80 -16.25 36.20
C SER A 438 12.77 -17.72 36.66
N GLY A 439 13.59 -18.58 36.04
CA GLY A 439 13.60 -20.02 36.22
C GLY A 439 12.63 -20.74 35.28
N LYS A 440 13.08 -21.87 34.71
CA LYS A 440 12.30 -22.71 33.77
C LYS A 440 10.95 -23.21 34.32
N LEU A 441 10.84 -23.30 35.65
CA LEU A 441 9.64 -23.71 36.37
C LEU A 441 8.78 -22.52 36.83
N SER A 442 8.99 -21.30 36.31
CA SER A 442 8.03 -20.21 36.53
C SER A 442 6.76 -20.45 35.72
N GLU A 443 5.57 -20.29 36.32
CA GLU A 443 4.28 -20.43 35.60
C GLU A 443 4.04 -19.28 34.62
N GLU A 444 4.56 -18.09 34.96
CA GLU A 444 4.36 -16.85 34.21
C GLU A 444 5.67 -16.06 34.13
N TYR A 445 5.84 -15.34 33.04
CA TYR A 445 7.00 -14.49 32.75
C TYR A 445 6.51 -13.08 32.41
N ALA A 446 6.98 -12.08 33.14
CA ALA A 446 6.66 -10.69 32.86
C ALA A 446 7.50 -10.18 31.68
N PHE A 447 6.85 -9.56 30.69
CA PHE A 447 7.53 -8.97 29.53
C PHE A 447 6.75 -7.76 29.01
N GLN A 448 7.39 -6.59 28.95
CA GLN A 448 6.86 -5.38 28.30
C GLN A 448 5.43 -5.01 28.73
N SER A 449 5.19 -4.97 30.04
CA SER A 449 3.87 -4.71 30.65
C SER A 449 2.79 -5.76 30.36
N GLY A 450 3.19 -6.94 29.87
CA GLY A 450 2.33 -8.11 29.68
C GLY A 450 2.89 -9.37 30.35
N ILE A 451 2.12 -10.45 30.23
CA ILE A 451 2.42 -11.75 30.83
C ILE A 451 2.51 -12.82 29.75
N ILE A 452 3.57 -13.62 29.77
CA ILE A 452 3.72 -14.83 28.96
C ILE A 452 3.59 -16.04 29.88
N LYS A 453 2.61 -16.92 29.62
CA LYS A 453 2.48 -18.19 30.35
C LYS A 453 3.58 -19.18 29.94
N ARG A 454 4.02 -20.06 30.84
CA ARG A 454 5.06 -21.07 30.55
C ARG A 454 4.77 -21.86 29.28
N SER A 455 3.57 -22.40 29.16
CA SER A 455 3.16 -23.17 27.98
C SER A 455 3.20 -22.35 26.69
N ALA A 456 2.92 -21.05 26.75
CA ALA A 456 3.03 -20.15 25.61
C ALA A 456 4.49 -19.87 25.24
N LEU A 457 5.37 -19.70 26.24
CA LEU A 457 6.80 -19.52 26.02
C LEU A 457 7.43 -20.76 25.37
N GLU A 458 7.19 -21.94 25.92
CA GLU A 458 7.72 -23.21 25.41
C GLU A 458 7.25 -23.49 23.98
N ASN A 459 5.97 -23.26 23.70
CA ASN A 459 5.44 -23.34 22.35
C ASN A 459 6.05 -22.27 21.43
N GLY A 460 6.26 -21.05 21.94
CA GLY A 460 6.92 -19.96 21.23
C GLY A 460 8.30 -20.36 20.74
N LEU A 461 9.14 -20.89 21.64
CA LEU A 461 10.47 -21.42 21.30
C LEU A 461 10.38 -22.53 20.25
N ARG A 462 9.46 -23.49 20.42
CA ARG A 462 9.28 -24.58 19.45
C ARG A 462 8.92 -24.05 18.06
N TYR A 463 7.91 -23.19 17.96
CA TYR A 463 7.41 -22.68 16.67
C TYR A 463 8.39 -21.74 15.98
N TYR A 464 9.13 -20.92 16.73
CA TYR A 464 10.21 -20.11 16.18
C TYR A 464 11.33 -20.93 15.56
N ASN A 465 11.74 -22.04 16.19
CA ASN A 465 12.73 -22.93 15.58
C ASN A 465 12.20 -23.60 14.30
N LEU A 466 10.93 -24.05 14.30
CA LEU A 466 10.32 -24.66 13.09
C LEU A 466 10.26 -23.69 11.90
N VAL A 467 9.85 -22.43 12.13
CA VAL A 467 9.77 -21.46 11.02
C VAL A 467 11.15 -21.04 10.52
N LEU A 468 12.15 -21.00 11.41
CA LEU A 468 13.53 -20.72 11.02
C LEU A 468 14.10 -21.85 10.17
N ASP A 469 13.90 -23.12 10.58
CA ASP A 469 14.24 -24.31 9.80
C ASP A 469 13.55 -24.31 8.42
N LYS A 470 12.27 -23.91 8.38
CA LYS A 470 11.50 -23.75 7.14
C LYS A 470 12.10 -22.67 6.22
N PHE A 471 12.47 -21.51 6.76
CA PHE A 471 13.02 -20.42 5.97
C PHE A 471 14.42 -20.76 5.43
N LEU A 472 15.37 -21.08 6.31
CA LEU A 472 16.76 -21.33 5.93
C LEU A 472 16.88 -22.52 4.98
N GLY A 473 16.10 -23.59 5.23
CA GLY A 473 16.06 -24.73 4.33
C GLY A 473 15.49 -24.41 2.95
N ASN A 474 14.49 -23.53 2.83
CA ASN A 474 14.01 -23.08 1.52
C ASN A 474 15.10 -22.30 0.77
N SER A 475 15.87 -21.45 1.47
CA SER A 475 16.98 -20.69 0.87
C SER A 475 18.08 -21.64 0.37
N ILE A 476 18.48 -22.64 1.17
CA ILE A 476 19.45 -23.68 0.78
C ILE A 476 18.96 -24.45 -0.45
N ILE A 477 17.71 -24.93 -0.44
CA ILE A 477 17.12 -25.67 -1.57
C ILE A 477 17.11 -24.83 -2.83
N SER A 478 16.70 -23.56 -2.74
CA SER A 478 16.69 -22.66 -3.90
C SER A 478 18.09 -22.48 -4.48
N ARG A 479 19.12 -22.35 -3.63
CA ARG A 479 20.52 -22.25 -4.09
C ARG A 479 21.00 -23.56 -4.73
N ILE A 480 20.67 -24.73 -4.16
CA ILE A 480 20.98 -26.04 -4.77
C ILE A 480 20.37 -26.12 -6.18
N GLN A 481 19.07 -25.81 -6.32
CA GLN A 481 18.38 -25.90 -7.61
C GLN A 481 18.92 -24.92 -8.66
N LYS A 482 19.36 -23.73 -8.24
CA LYS A 482 19.93 -22.72 -9.15
C LYS A 482 21.40 -22.97 -9.51
N SER A 483 22.13 -23.75 -8.70
CA SER A 483 23.57 -23.94 -8.87
C SER A 483 23.95 -24.57 -10.22
N GLY A 484 23.12 -25.48 -10.74
CA GLY A 484 23.48 -26.29 -11.92
C GLY A 484 24.71 -27.18 -11.71
N ALA A 485 25.13 -27.39 -10.45
CA ALA A 485 26.35 -28.12 -10.12
C ALA A 485 26.29 -29.59 -10.59
N SER A 486 27.40 -30.09 -11.12
CA SER A 486 27.59 -31.47 -11.57
C SER A 486 28.46 -32.32 -10.64
N SER A 487 29.12 -31.68 -9.67
CA SER A 487 29.87 -32.34 -8.58
C SER A 487 29.56 -31.69 -7.23
N PHE A 488 29.88 -32.40 -6.14
CA PHE A 488 29.64 -31.84 -4.81
C PHE A 488 30.55 -30.63 -4.52
N ALA A 489 31.77 -30.62 -5.06
CA ALA A 489 32.69 -29.49 -4.94
C ALA A 489 32.16 -28.23 -5.67
N GLU A 490 31.56 -28.39 -6.84
CA GLU A 490 30.89 -27.28 -7.55
C GLU A 490 29.70 -26.74 -6.75
N LEU A 491 28.95 -27.62 -6.08
CA LEU A 491 27.84 -27.19 -5.23
C LEU A 491 28.34 -26.40 -4.01
N GLN A 492 29.42 -26.86 -3.36
CA GLN A 492 30.07 -26.13 -2.27
C GLN A 492 30.53 -24.73 -2.71
N ALA A 493 31.12 -24.62 -3.90
CA ALA A 493 31.51 -23.34 -4.48
C ALA A 493 30.29 -22.45 -4.75
N ALA A 494 29.18 -23.02 -5.24
CA ALA A 494 27.94 -22.28 -5.50
C ALA A 494 27.27 -21.73 -4.23
N PHE A 495 27.58 -22.27 -3.05
CA PHE A 495 27.09 -21.72 -1.79
C PHE A 495 27.80 -20.44 -1.36
N ALA A 496 28.96 -20.11 -1.92
CA ALA A 496 29.64 -18.87 -1.59
C ALA A 496 28.73 -17.66 -1.91
N PRO A 497 28.57 -16.69 -0.98
CA PRO A 497 27.93 -15.42 -1.26
C PRO A 497 28.64 -14.66 -2.38
N ASP A 498 27.87 -14.07 -3.30
CA ASP A 498 28.40 -13.30 -4.43
C ASP A 498 28.79 -11.86 -4.02
N SER A 499 28.35 -11.41 -2.84
CA SER A 499 28.74 -10.12 -2.25
C SER A 499 28.55 -10.11 -0.72
N GLU A 500 29.14 -9.11 -0.05
CA GLU A 500 28.91 -8.87 1.39
C GLU A 500 27.61 -8.10 1.67
N THR A 501 26.97 -7.55 0.63
CA THR A 501 25.73 -6.78 0.76
C THR A 501 24.59 -7.68 1.21
N GLY A 502 23.88 -7.30 2.27
CA GLY A 502 22.74 -8.07 2.80
C GLY A 502 23.05 -8.98 3.98
N THR A 503 24.31 -9.10 4.39
CA THR A 503 24.73 -9.93 5.54
C THR A 503 24.30 -9.41 6.92
N GLY A 504 24.03 -8.11 7.04
CA GLY A 504 23.68 -7.45 8.30
C GLY A 504 22.18 -7.43 8.62
N ASN A 505 21.77 -6.43 9.42
CA ASN A 505 20.36 -6.23 9.77
C ASN A 505 19.53 -5.83 8.55
N TRP A 506 18.27 -6.23 8.55
CA TRP A 506 17.26 -5.86 7.58
C TRP A 506 16.20 -4.95 8.19
N VAL A 507 15.61 -4.10 7.35
CA VAL A 507 14.54 -3.18 7.71
C VAL A 507 13.37 -3.30 6.72
N ASP A 508 12.17 -2.99 7.20
CA ASP A 508 10.99 -2.80 6.37
C ASP A 508 10.73 -1.30 6.23
N VAL A 509 11.04 -0.75 5.06
CA VAL A 509 10.89 0.66 4.72
C VAL A 509 9.51 0.88 4.10
N ALA A 510 8.44 0.51 4.81
CA ALA A 510 7.06 0.58 4.33
C ALA A 510 6.76 -0.25 3.06
N GLY A 511 7.16 -1.52 3.05
CA GLY A 511 6.87 -2.48 1.99
C GLY A 511 8.13 -3.03 1.33
N LEU A 512 9.17 -2.20 1.20
CA LEU A 512 10.48 -2.57 0.70
C LEU A 512 11.30 -3.19 1.84
N LEU A 513 11.59 -4.48 1.70
CA LEU A 513 12.51 -5.19 2.56
C LEU A 513 13.92 -5.01 2.01
N ALA A 514 14.81 -4.40 2.80
CA ALA A 514 16.17 -4.12 2.35
C ALA A 514 17.21 -4.27 3.47
N PRO A 515 18.47 -4.54 3.12
CA PRO A 515 19.58 -4.45 4.06
C PRO A 515 19.69 -3.04 4.63
N GLN A 516 19.83 -2.93 5.95
CA GLN A 516 19.90 -1.65 6.65
C GLN A 516 21.09 -0.80 6.18
N ASP A 517 22.23 -1.42 5.90
CA ASP A 517 23.42 -0.68 5.47
C ASP A 517 23.29 -0.12 4.05
N SER A 518 22.52 -0.79 3.18
CA SER A 518 22.19 -0.25 1.86
C SER A 518 21.27 0.97 1.96
N ILE A 519 20.32 0.98 2.90
CA ILE A 519 19.49 2.16 3.19
C ILE A 519 20.35 3.28 3.79
N LYS A 520 21.28 2.97 4.70
CA LYS A 520 22.24 3.97 5.21
C LYS A 520 23.15 4.53 4.11
N ALA A 521 23.53 3.73 3.12
CA ALA A 521 24.29 4.19 1.96
C ALA A 521 23.46 5.18 1.13
N LEU A 522 22.22 4.83 0.76
CA LEU A 522 21.31 5.76 0.07
C LEU A 522 21.12 7.08 0.84
N ILE A 523 20.93 7.00 2.17
CA ILE A 523 20.81 8.19 3.02
C ILE A 523 22.07 9.07 2.94
N ARG A 524 23.27 8.49 2.95
CA ARG A 524 24.52 9.25 2.81
C ARG A 524 24.61 9.91 1.43
N ASP A 525 24.28 9.17 0.39
CA ASP A 525 24.33 9.65 -1.00
C ASP A 525 23.33 10.81 -1.23
N ILE A 526 22.18 10.81 -0.54
CA ILE A 526 21.24 11.95 -0.55
C ILE A 526 21.82 13.15 0.20
N ILE A 527 22.42 12.91 1.39
CA ILE A 527 22.98 13.99 2.22
C ILE A 527 24.13 14.68 1.49
N ASP A 528 25.08 13.93 0.93
CA ASP A 528 26.26 14.49 0.25
C ASP A 528 25.97 15.02 -1.17
N GLY A 529 24.78 14.74 -1.71
CA GLY A 529 24.35 15.21 -3.03
C GLY A 529 24.75 14.31 -4.20
N THR A 530 25.29 13.12 -3.94
CA THR A 530 25.46 12.08 -4.98
C THR A 530 24.12 11.68 -5.60
N VAL A 531 23.04 11.68 -4.81
CA VAL A 531 21.65 11.53 -5.26
C VAL A 531 20.91 12.83 -4.97
N ASP A 532 20.59 13.58 -6.03
CA ASP A 532 20.10 14.97 -5.94
C ASP A 532 18.73 15.19 -6.62
N SER A 533 18.05 14.11 -7.03
CA SER A 533 16.76 14.19 -7.72
C SER A 533 15.80 13.10 -7.23
N THR A 534 14.49 13.37 -7.36
CA THR A 534 13.43 12.40 -7.03
C THR A 534 13.59 11.11 -7.84
N ALA A 535 13.91 11.24 -9.13
CA ALA A 535 14.20 10.10 -10.01
C ALA A 535 15.43 9.29 -9.56
N GLY A 536 16.49 9.95 -9.09
CA GLY A 536 17.68 9.28 -8.56
C GLY A 536 17.40 8.47 -7.29
N ILE A 537 16.58 9.00 -6.38
CA ILE A 537 16.14 8.26 -5.18
C ILE A 537 15.32 7.04 -5.59
N ALA A 538 14.35 7.22 -6.49
CA ALA A 538 13.50 6.14 -6.98
C ALA A 538 14.32 5.02 -7.66
N ALA A 539 15.31 5.37 -8.48
CA ALA A 539 16.19 4.40 -9.14
C ALA A 539 16.97 3.55 -8.11
N ARG A 540 17.54 4.17 -7.08
CA ARG A 540 18.27 3.45 -6.02
C ARG A 540 17.37 2.52 -5.22
N LEU A 541 16.12 2.91 -4.96
CA LEU A 541 15.14 2.04 -4.30
C LEU A 541 14.73 0.87 -5.21
N ALA A 542 14.57 1.11 -6.51
CA ALA A 542 14.29 0.07 -7.51
C ALA A 542 15.41 -0.97 -7.56
N ASP A 543 16.67 -0.52 -7.55
CA ASP A 543 17.85 -1.40 -7.54
C ASP A 543 17.86 -2.31 -6.30
N LEU A 544 17.51 -1.77 -5.12
CA LEU A 544 17.40 -2.58 -3.90
C LEU A 544 16.30 -3.64 -4.00
N HIS A 545 15.16 -3.28 -4.58
CA HIS A 545 14.05 -4.22 -4.77
C HIS A 545 14.40 -5.32 -5.76
N ALA A 546 15.07 -4.99 -6.87
CA ALA A 546 15.47 -5.94 -7.91
C ALA A 546 16.47 -6.98 -7.40
N ASN A 547 17.38 -6.58 -6.51
CA ASN A 547 18.43 -7.45 -5.95
C ASN A 547 18.02 -8.18 -4.65
N TYR A 548 16.74 -8.12 -4.27
CA TYR A 548 16.24 -8.67 -3.00
C TYR A 548 16.66 -10.13 -2.74
N TYR A 549 16.54 -11.02 -3.73
CA TYR A 549 16.83 -12.45 -3.55
C TYR A 549 18.32 -12.75 -3.39
N ASP A 550 19.20 -11.95 -3.99
CA ASP A 550 20.64 -12.12 -3.84
C ASP A 550 21.08 -11.67 -2.45
N TYR A 551 20.54 -10.54 -1.97
CA TYR A 551 20.77 -10.09 -0.61
C TYR A 551 20.17 -11.05 0.42
N GLU A 552 18.98 -11.60 0.17
CA GLU A 552 18.36 -12.62 1.03
C GLU A 552 19.27 -13.83 1.20
N TRP A 553 19.89 -14.30 0.11
CA TRP A 553 20.84 -15.41 0.15
C TRP A 553 22.04 -15.09 1.04
N ASN A 554 22.64 -13.91 0.88
CA ASN A 554 23.80 -13.50 1.68
C ASN A 554 23.48 -13.46 3.18
N TRP A 555 22.27 -13.02 3.54
CA TRP A 555 21.77 -13.09 4.92
C TRP A 555 21.57 -14.54 5.39
N ALA A 556 20.89 -15.36 4.59
CA ALA A 556 20.58 -16.74 4.94
C ALA A 556 21.84 -17.59 5.13
N TYR A 557 22.87 -17.39 4.30
CA TYR A 557 24.16 -18.05 4.44
C TYR A 557 24.80 -17.75 5.81
N GLY A 558 24.84 -16.47 6.21
CA GLY A 558 25.33 -16.07 7.54
C GLY A 558 24.49 -16.66 8.67
N ALA A 559 23.16 -16.61 8.56
CA ALA A 559 22.25 -17.17 9.55
C ALA A 559 22.38 -18.70 9.69
N VAL A 560 22.62 -19.43 8.61
CA VAL A 560 22.90 -20.89 8.63
C VAL A 560 24.18 -21.17 9.43
N ARG A 561 25.24 -20.42 9.16
CA ARG A 561 26.51 -20.56 9.89
C ARG A 561 26.33 -20.29 11.38
N ASP A 562 25.66 -19.20 11.73
CA ASP A 562 25.56 -18.76 13.11
C ASP A 562 24.54 -19.61 13.92
N HIS A 563 23.44 -20.04 13.29
CA HIS A 563 22.38 -20.81 13.96
C HIS A 563 22.66 -22.31 14.02
N TYR A 564 23.17 -22.92 12.94
CA TYR A 564 23.46 -24.36 12.90
C TYR A 564 24.92 -24.70 13.20
N GLY A 565 25.83 -23.71 13.19
CA GLY A 565 27.28 -23.96 13.29
C GLY A 565 27.85 -24.61 12.02
N VAL A 566 27.22 -24.40 10.87
CA VAL A 566 27.58 -25.05 9.59
C VAL A 566 28.02 -24.02 8.57
N ASP A 567 29.27 -24.11 8.12
CA ASP A 567 29.72 -23.39 6.92
C ASP A 567 29.35 -24.21 5.67
N LEU A 568 28.43 -23.67 4.86
CA LEU A 568 27.95 -24.34 3.64
C LEU A 568 29.05 -24.54 2.60
N CYS A 569 30.09 -23.71 2.57
CA CYS A 569 31.20 -23.89 1.63
C CYS A 569 32.07 -25.10 1.97
N ASN A 570 31.98 -25.60 3.21
CA ASN A 570 32.75 -26.74 3.71
C ASN A 570 31.85 -27.86 4.26
N VAL A 571 30.56 -27.86 3.91
CA VAL A 571 29.57 -28.79 4.45
C VAL A 571 29.80 -30.20 3.92
N SER A 572 29.67 -31.22 4.78
CA SER A 572 29.68 -32.62 4.31
C SER A 572 28.32 -33.02 3.72
N PRO A 573 28.26 -34.02 2.81
CA PRO A 573 27.00 -34.52 2.29
C PRO A 573 26.03 -34.94 3.40
N GLU A 574 26.50 -35.58 4.47
CA GLU A 574 25.66 -36.04 5.59
C GLU A 574 25.03 -34.87 6.35
N THR A 575 25.81 -33.82 6.60
CA THR A 575 25.33 -32.61 7.27
C THR A 575 24.28 -31.90 6.40
N LEU A 576 24.53 -31.79 5.09
CA LEU A 576 23.59 -31.17 4.15
C LEU A 576 22.27 -31.96 4.09
N HIS A 577 22.34 -33.30 4.03
CA HIS A 577 21.16 -34.16 4.15
C HIS A 577 20.41 -33.97 5.48
N GLY A 578 21.14 -33.78 6.58
CA GLY A 578 20.57 -33.45 7.88
C GLY A 578 19.76 -32.15 7.85
N LEU A 579 20.31 -31.08 7.26
CA LEU A 579 19.62 -29.80 7.11
C LEU A 579 18.37 -29.92 6.24
N LEU A 580 18.44 -30.65 5.12
CA LEU A 580 17.27 -30.89 4.26
C LEU A 580 16.18 -31.70 4.95
N ARG A 581 16.56 -32.69 5.77
CA ARG A 581 15.59 -33.48 6.56
C ARG A 581 14.90 -32.61 7.60
N ARG A 582 15.67 -31.80 8.35
CA ARG A 582 15.11 -30.83 9.32
C ARG A 582 14.13 -29.87 8.66
N TRP A 583 14.48 -29.36 7.49
CA TRP A 583 13.58 -28.52 6.70
C TRP A 583 12.27 -29.22 6.37
N ARG A 584 12.34 -30.45 5.81
CA ARG A 584 11.16 -31.22 5.42
C ARG A 584 10.27 -31.49 6.62
N ASP A 585 10.84 -31.96 7.73
CA ASP A 585 10.09 -32.27 8.95
C ASP A 585 9.43 -30.99 9.52
N SER A 586 10.11 -29.84 9.47
CA SER A 586 9.57 -28.57 9.93
C SER A 586 8.44 -28.04 9.04
N VAL A 587 8.60 -28.14 7.72
CA VAL A 587 7.55 -27.75 6.76
C VAL A 587 6.29 -28.59 6.95
N VAL A 588 6.44 -29.91 7.00
CA VAL A 588 5.32 -30.84 7.19
C VAL A 588 4.64 -30.57 8.52
N SER A 589 5.39 -30.46 9.61
CA SER A 589 4.82 -30.19 10.94
C SER A 589 4.06 -28.85 10.99
N MET A 590 4.57 -27.80 10.36
CA MET A 590 3.85 -26.52 10.28
C MET A 590 2.57 -26.61 9.45
N ASP A 591 2.60 -27.36 8.35
CA ASP A 591 1.43 -27.53 7.49
C ASP A 591 0.35 -28.41 8.15
N GLU A 592 0.74 -29.42 8.93
CA GLU A 592 -0.16 -30.19 9.81
C GLU A 592 -0.83 -29.29 10.86
N MET A 593 -0.06 -28.37 11.48
CA MET A 593 -0.66 -27.40 12.41
C MET A 593 -1.67 -26.47 11.74
N LEU A 594 -1.43 -26.08 10.48
CA LEU A 594 -2.38 -25.28 9.69
C LEU A 594 -3.64 -26.08 9.34
N TYR A 595 -3.48 -27.38 9.04
CA TYR A 595 -4.59 -28.30 8.82
C TYR A 595 -5.48 -28.43 10.06
N ASP A 596 -4.88 -28.63 11.23
CA ASP A 596 -5.59 -28.71 12.51
C ASP A 596 -6.30 -27.40 12.87
N ASP A 597 -5.69 -26.25 12.54
CA ASP A 597 -6.31 -24.95 12.74
C ASP A 597 -7.53 -24.75 11.82
N ALA A 598 -7.43 -25.17 10.55
CA ALA A 598 -8.54 -25.14 9.59
C ALA A 598 -9.72 -26.02 10.04
N HIS A 599 -9.44 -27.17 10.67
CA HIS A 599 -10.47 -28.09 11.14
C HIS A 599 -11.42 -27.45 12.18
N LYS A 600 -10.97 -26.43 12.93
CA LYS A 600 -11.81 -25.76 13.93
C LYS A 600 -13.03 -25.08 13.32
N GLU A 601 -12.90 -24.53 12.12
CA GLU A 601 -13.98 -23.84 11.37
C GLU A 601 -15.11 -24.78 10.93
N PHE A 602 -14.86 -26.10 10.95
CA PHE A 602 -15.82 -27.15 10.58
C PHE A 602 -16.33 -27.92 11.80
N SER A 603 -16.06 -27.43 13.02
CA SER A 603 -16.52 -28.08 14.25
C SER A 603 -17.99 -27.77 14.56
N LEU A 604 -18.62 -28.61 15.38
CA LEU A 604 -20.05 -28.51 15.70
C LEU A 604 -20.46 -27.14 16.26
N SER A 605 -19.58 -26.46 17.00
CA SER A 605 -19.87 -25.11 17.53
C SER A 605 -20.03 -24.04 16.44
N PHE A 606 -19.40 -24.24 15.27
CA PHE A 606 -19.53 -23.36 14.11
C PHE A 606 -20.69 -23.73 13.18
N MET A 607 -21.33 -24.90 13.41
CA MET A 607 -22.55 -25.34 12.73
C MET A 607 -23.83 -24.86 13.46
N THR A 608 -23.69 -24.03 14.49
CA THR A 608 -24.83 -23.46 15.24
C THR A 608 -25.75 -22.68 14.30
N GLY A 609 -27.03 -23.07 14.24
CA GLY A 609 -28.06 -22.39 13.45
C GLY A 609 -28.17 -22.86 11.98
N PHE A 610 -27.36 -23.83 11.55
CA PHE A 610 -27.55 -24.49 10.26
C PHE A 610 -28.60 -25.59 10.38
N GLY A 611 -29.47 -25.74 9.37
CA GLY A 611 -30.59 -26.69 9.41
C GLY A 611 -31.49 -26.48 10.63
N VAL A 612 -31.89 -25.22 10.88
CA VAL A 612 -32.60 -24.67 12.05
C VAL A 612 -33.75 -25.55 12.58
N ASP A 613 -34.42 -26.25 11.68
CA ASP A 613 -35.63 -27.05 11.89
C ASP A 613 -35.39 -28.57 11.71
N GLY A 614 -34.14 -29.00 11.53
CA GLY A 614 -33.76 -30.38 11.30
C GLY A 614 -32.83 -31.00 12.35
N GLY A 615 -32.55 -32.29 12.20
CA GLY A 615 -31.55 -33.00 13.01
C GLY A 615 -30.11 -32.75 12.53
N GLN A 616 -29.15 -33.44 13.14
CA GLN A 616 -27.72 -33.29 12.81
C GLN A 616 -27.41 -33.48 11.32
N THR A 617 -28.10 -34.41 10.64
CA THR A 617 -27.92 -34.64 9.20
C THR A 617 -28.36 -33.44 8.36
N THR A 618 -29.47 -32.80 8.72
CA THR A 618 -29.97 -31.59 8.04
C THR A 618 -29.03 -30.41 8.31
N MET A 619 -28.61 -30.22 9.56
CA MET A 619 -27.63 -29.20 9.95
C MET A 619 -26.32 -29.35 9.16
N ARG A 620 -25.77 -30.56 9.09
CA ARG A 620 -24.53 -30.82 8.35
C ARG A 620 -24.70 -30.58 6.85
N ARG A 621 -25.81 -31.05 6.27
CA ARG A 621 -26.10 -30.85 4.84
C ARG A 621 -26.25 -29.37 4.51
N ASP A 622 -26.97 -28.62 5.33
CA ASP A 622 -27.14 -27.18 5.19
C ASP A 622 -25.79 -26.45 5.28
N PHE A 623 -25.00 -26.77 6.31
CA PHE A 623 -23.64 -26.24 6.47
C PHE A 623 -22.77 -26.52 5.24
N GLU A 624 -22.74 -27.75 4.74
CA GLU A 624 -21.96 -28.15 3.56
C GLU A 624 -22.45 -27.47 2.27
N GLN A 625 -23.77 -27.28 2.10
CA GLN A 625 -24.33 -26.59 0.92
C GLN A 625 -24.02 -25.09 0.95
N VAL A 626 -24.13 -24.43 2.10
CA VAL A 626 -23.84 -22.99 2.23
C VAL A 626 -22.34 -22.72 2.13
N ARG A 627 -21.50 -23.55 2.75
CA ARG A 627 -20.03 -23.45 2.64
C ARG A 627 -19.50 -23.93 1.28
N GLY A 628 -20.31 -24.66 0.51
CA GLY A 628 -19.98 -25.15 -0.82
C GLY A 628 -19.02 -26.34 -0.85
N SER A 629 -18.60 -26.87 0.31
CA SER A 629 -17.72 -28.04 0.40
C SER A 629 -17.76 -28.67 1.80
N SER A 630 -17.48 -29.98 1.87
CA SER A 630 -17.05 -30.63 3.11
C SER A 630 -15.59 -30.26 3.41
N PHE A 631 -15.16 -30.43 4.67
CA PHE A 631 -13.78 -30.09 5.10
C PHE A 631 -12.70 -30.67 4.16
N GLU A 632 -12.84 -31.94 3.78
CA GLU A 632 -11.88 -32.65 2.92
C GLU A 632 -11.83 -32.11 1.48
N ASN A 633 -12.89 -31.43 1.03
CA ASN A 633 -13.03 -30.87 -0.31
C ASN A 633 -12.90 -29.33 -0.32
N ASP A 634 -12.60 -28.70 0.81
CA ASP A 634 -12.42 -27.25 0.88
C ASP A 634 -11.15 -26.86 0.08
N PRO A 635 -11.23 -25.87 -0.85
CA PRO A 635 -10.09 -25.49 -1.69
C PRO A 635 -8.84 -25.10 -0.93
N PHE A 636 -8.98 -24.50 0.27
CA PHE A 636 -7.84 -24.13 1.08
C PHE A 636 -7.23 -25.36 1.78
N VAL A 637 -8.07 -26.26 2.32
CA VAL A 637 -7.62 -27.52 2.93
C VAL A 637 -6.88 -28.40 1.91
N MET A 638 -7.42 -28.55 0.70
CA MET A 638 -6.74 -29.24 -0.39
C MET A 638 -5.39 -28.59 -0.71
N SER A 639 -5.32 -27.25 -0.74
CA SER A 639 -4.06 -26.55 -0.99
C SER A 639 -2.98 -26.79 0.09
N ILE A 640 -3.37 -27.12 1.32
CA ILE A 640 -2.42 -27.53 2.38
C ILE A 640 -1.89 -28.92 2.08
N LYS A 641 -2.76 -29.89 1.77
CA LYS A 641 -2.36 -31.27 1.44
C LYS A 641 -1.48 -31.33 0.18
N ASP A 642 -1.83 -30.54 -0.83
CA ASP A 642 -1.04 -30.39 -2.05
C ASP A 642 0.32 -29.79 -1.74
N HIS A 643 0.39 -28.80 -0.84
CA HIS A 643 1.65 -28.21 -0.42
C HIS A 643 2.54 -29.22 0.33
N ILE A 644 1.96 -30.02 1.25
CA ILE A 644 2.69 -31.12 1.93
C ILE A 644 3.24 -32.10 0.90
N THR A 645 2.42 -32.53 -0.05
CA THR A 645 2.81 -33.48 -1.10
C THR A 645 3.92 -32.89 -1.98
N ALA A 646 3.76 -31.65 -2.43
CA ALA A 646 4.73 -30.95 -3.28
C ALA A 646 6.07 -30.74 -2.56
N LYS A 647 6.06 -30.38 -1.27
CA LYS A 647 7.28 -30.17 -0.48
C LYS A 647 7.98 -31.48 -0.14
N THR A 648 7.23 -32.55 0.09
CA THR A 648 7.78 -33.90 0.27
C THR A 648 8.42 -34.40 -1.03
N ALA A 649 7.79 -34.16 -2.19
CA ALA A 649 8.37 -34.49 -3.49
C ALA A 649 9.62 -33.64 -3.79
N LEU A 650 9.61 -32.35 -3.42
CA LEU A 650 10.76 -31.46 -3.55
C LEU A 650 11.95 -31.96 -2.71
N TYR A 651 11.70 -32.38 -1.46
CA TYR A 651 12.73 -33.01 -0.63
C TYR A 651 13.37 -34.20 -1.34
N SER A 652 12.55 -35.13 -1.84
CA SER A 652 13.03 -36.34 -2.54
C SER A 652 13.83 -35.98 -3.79
N SER A 653 13.35 -35.03 -4.59
CA SER A 653 14.03 -34.58 -5.81
C SER A 653 15.39 -33.95 -5.51
N VAL A 654 15.48 -33.09 -4.49
CA VAL A 654 16.75 -32.41 -4.14
C VAL A 654 17.72 -33.42 -3.51
N THR A 655 17.23 -34.32 -2.68
CA THR A 655 18.05 -35.40 -2.09
C THR A 655 18.63 -36.30 -3.18
N SER A 656 17.81 -36.73 -4.14
CA SER A 656 18.29 -37.50 -5.29
C SER A 656 19.29 -36.73 -6.15
N LEU A 657 19.15 -35.41 -6.29
CA LEU A 657 20.16 -34.60 -6.97
C LEU A 657 21.48 -34.64 -6.21
N LEU A 658 21.46 -34.47 -4.88
CA LEU A 658 22.66 -34.55 -4.04
C LEU A 658 23.33 -35.93 -4.10
N ASP A 659 22.55 -37.01 -4.05
CA ASP A 659 23.06 -38.39 -4.12
C ASP A 659 23.74 -38.71 -5.46
N ASN A 660 23.37 -37.98 -6.53
CA ASN A 660 23.92 -38.14 -7.87
C ASN A 660 25.15 -37.26 -8.14
N LEU A 661 25.47 -36.31 -7.25
CA LEU A 661 26.69 -35.52 -7.37
C LEU A 661 27.90 -36.42 -7.03
N LYS A 662 28.84 -36.51 -7.97
CA LYS A 662 30.07 -37.28 -7.81
C LYS A 662 31.07 -36.60 -6.89
#